data_AF-A0A1Q9NJW6-F1
#
_entry.id   AF-A0A1Q9NJW6-F1
#
_cell.length_a   1.000
_cell.length_b   1.000
_cell.length_c   1.000
_cell.angle_alpha   90.00
_cell.angle_beta   90.00
_cell.angle_gamma   90.00
#
_symmetry.space_group_name_H-M   'P 1'
#
loop_
_entity.id
_entity.type
_entity.pdbx_description
1 polymer ?
#
loop_
_entity_poly.entity_id
_entity_poly.type
_entity_poly.pdbx_seq_one_letter_code
_entity_poly.pdbx_strand_id
1 'polypeptide(L)'
;MKSPSLYSNELVNEENNKKIVNHFDNWEKILNPRSIAIIGASEISGKLAERRTKSLLNGNFEGKIFLINPKRAFIFNRKAYSSILDVEEVIDLVMIVIPVEFISKAVKDCITKGVKGIVIMTAGFREAGEKGKLLEQEIISLASHNGVRIMGPNSNGIFSASGKMNLLGVPNIAFGPLSIIAQSGNIIVSLTHYAERRSIGINKIISAGNAQGIELSEIIEYLNNDPGTKVIILYIEEIRNGVKFLEAARACVKDKPIVALKIGSSSSGRRSALSHTGSLTGDEIIVNAAFKQAGIIRVHNVDELIDVATSLANLPHPKRNNVAIISEGGGDFTVAADNAERYGLKLPIISKKSQDLIRPLVLKGVSIVNPIDYGASAEEHPEDIHKIVEILMKEEIIDSIFITGFFGGYEQIIASHIGKQEKETSQKLIELMSQYQKPIIVHSSFGEEAVEALRILKKNNIFVSSSSERAMQCLASITHYSLRKKQLAKAKKIINTKMASKLTILSQDREFQRLNNPNEFIIRELLQRHQIEISKHYLVNTIEEAVEKAKKIGFPVVCKVVTSPIIHKSDIGGVKLHLHTVENVRKAFTEIYERVGKFVSREYIQGVLITAMAPKGIECIIGLKRDPQFGQVVLFGLGGIYVEVIKDVSIKVLPLTDLDLEEIITELKCYPLFTGIRGQESVNIEKIKKLILDLVNFFLIYPEIKEMDLNPVIFHKNGFTIVDARILTF
;
A
#
# COMPACT_ATOMS: atom_id res chain seq x y z
N MET A 1 -0.75 -64.04 -9.88
CA MET A 1 -1.55 -62.83 -10.13
C MET A 1 -0.95 -61.70 -9.30
N LYS A 2 -0.16 -60.83 -9.95
CA LYS A 2 0.42 -59.62 -9.38
C LYS A 2 -0.40 -58.43 -9.89
N SER A 3 -0.78 -57.54 -8.98
CA SER A 3 -1.41 -56.25 -9.29
C SER A 3 -0.37 -55.28 -9.88
N PRO A 4 -0.72 -54.45 -10.89
CA PRO A 4 0.18 -53.46 -11.43
C PRO A 4 0.12 -52.15 -10.62
N SER A 5 1.31 -51.67 -10.27
CA SER A 5 1.60 -50.34 -9.75
C SER A 5 1.32 -49.26 -10.80
N LEU A 6 0.55 -48.23 -10.44
CA LEU A 6 0.46 -46.98 -11.20
C LEU A 6 1.19 -45.88 -10.42
N TYR A 7 2.49 -45.77 -10.70
CA TYR A 7 3.25 -44.54 -10.55
C TYR A 7 2.98 -43.67 -11.79
N SER A 8 2.35 -42.52 -11.62
CA SER A 8 2.44 -41.38 -12.57
C SER A 8 1.76 -40.13 -12.00
N ASN A 9 2.31 -39.58 -10.91
CA ASN A 9 1.97 -38.21 -10.45
C ASN A 9 3.03 -37.17 -10.84
N GLU A 10 4.03 -37.55 -11.64
CA GLU A 10 5.03 -36.61 -12.17
C GLU A 10 4.61 -35.97 -13.50
N LEU A 11 3.63 -36.53 -14.23
CA LEU A 11 3.19 -36.00 -15.53
C LEU A 11 2.16 -34.87 -15.45
N VAL A 12 1.51 -34.65 -14.29
CA VAL A 12 0.52 -33.56 -14.13
C VAL A 12 1.19 -32.21 -13.77
N ASN A 13 2.47 -32.24 -13.37
CA ASN A 13 3.25 -31.03 -13.06
C ASN A 13 4.07 -30.48 -14.24
N GLU A 14 4.29 -31.26 -15.31
CA GLU A 14 5.02 -30.78 -16.49
C GLU A 14 4.11 -30.16 -17.56
N GLU A 15 2.87 -30.62 -17.72
CA GLU A 15 1.94 -30.03 -18.71
C GLU A 15 1.29 -28.72 -18.25
N ASN A 16 1.05 -28.54 -16.94
CA ASN A 16 0.57 -27.26 -16.38
C ASN A 16 1.65 -26.17 -16.30
N ASN A 17 2.93 -26.53 -16.42
CA ASN A 17 4.04 -25.58 -16.49
C ASN A 17 4.31 -25.05 -17.91
N LYS A 18 3.55 -25.47 -18.94
CA LYS A 18 3.77 -25.08 -20.34
C LYS A 18 2.83 -24.02 -20.93
N LYS A 19 1.98 -23.36 -20.12
CA LYS A 19 1.28 -22.12 -20.52
C LYS A 19 1.11 -21.12 -19.37
N ILE A 20 2.15 -20.90 -18.56
CA ILE A 20 2.32 -19.58 -17.96
C ILE A 20 2.70 -18.68 -19.14
N VAL A 21 1.73 -17.94 -19.70
CA VAL A 21 2.05 -16.86 -20.63
C VAL A 21 3.08 -16.01 -19.90
N ASN A 22 4.31 -15.97 -20.42
CA ASN A 22 5.41 -15.27 -19.77
C ASN A 22 5.04 -13.78 -19.78
N HIS A 23 4.38 -13.29 -18.72
CA HIS A 23 3.81 -11.94 -18.66
C HIS A 23 4.90 -10.90 -18.96
N PHE A 24 6.13 -11.19 -18.54
CA PHE A 24 7.32 -10.41 -18.83
C PHE A 24 7.56 -10.23 -20.33
N ASP A 25 7.58 -11.30 -21.13
CA ASP A 25 7.89 -11.25 -22.57
C ASP A 25 6.85 -10.43 -23.36
N ASN A 26 5.60 -10.43 -22.91
CA ASN A 26 4.55 -9.62 -23.54
C ASN A 26 4.70 -8.13 -23.21
N TRP A 27 4.97 -7.79 -21.94
CA TRP A 27 5.23 -6.41 -21.55
C TRP A 27 6.49 -5.85 -22.18
N GLU A 28 7.51 -6.67 -22.38
CA GLU A 28 8.74 -6.30 -23.06
C GLU A 28 8.47 -5.89 -24.51
N LYS A 29 7.61 -6.61 -25.24
CA LYS A 29 7.22 -6.22 -26.60
C LYS A 29 6.37 -4.95 -26.67
N ILE A 30 5.70 -4.60 -25.58
CA ILE A 30 4.86 -3.40 -25.49
C ILE A 30 5.69 -2.17 -25.14
N LEU A 31 6.64 -2.32 -24.22
CA LEU A 31 7.44 -1.23 -23.69
C LEU A 31 8.75 -1.05 -24.47
N ASN A 32 9.22 -2.06 -25.19
CA ASN A 32 10.36 -2.01 -26.12
C ASN A 32 9.97 -2.58 -27.51
N PRO A 33 8.97 -2.00 -28.19
CA PRO A 33 8.50 -2.49 -29.48
C PRO A 33 9.53 -2.26 -30.59
N ARG A 34 9.58 -3.15 -31.59
CA ARG A 34 10.36 -2.96 -32.82
C ARG A 34 9.55 -2.30 -33.93
N SER A 35 8.23 -2.28 -33.78
CA SER A 35 7.29 -1.76 -34.77
C SER A 35 6.05 -1.17 -34.09
N ILE A 36 5.66 0.03 -34.52
CA ILE A 36 4.50 0.76 -33.97
C ILE A 36 3.59 1.20 -35.12
N ALA A 37 2.29 0.96 -34.98
CA ALA A 37 1.29 1.55 -35.85
C ALA A 37 0.46 2.62 -35.12
N ILE A 38 0.09 3.69 -35.83
CA ILE A 38 -0.75 4.77 -35.31
C ILE A 38 -2.05 4.84 -36.12
N ILE A 39 -3.13 4.34 -35.53
CA ILE A 39 -4.48 4.42 -36.10
C ILE A 39 -5.10 5.75 -35.75
N GLY A 40 -5.41 6.54 -36.78
CA GLY A 40 -5.89 7.92 -36.62
C GLY A 40 -4.80 8.97 -36.74
N ALA A 41 -3.63 8.62 -37.32
CA ALA A 41 -2.55 9.55 -37.57
C ALA A 41 -3.03 10.81 -38.31
N SER A 42 -2.55 11.98 -37.88
CA SER A 42 -2.95 13.28 -38.43
C SER A 42 -1.85 14.33 -38.22
N GLU A 43 -1.71 15.27 -39.15
CA GLU A 43 -0.83 16.45 -39.04
C GLU A 43 -1.59 17.72 -38.67
N ILE A 44 -2.89 17.61 -38.35
CA ILE A 44 -3.66 18.79 -37.97
C ILE A 44 -3.13 19.29 -36.63
N SER A 45 -2.51 20.47 -36.66
CA SER A 45 -1.86 21.10 -35.52
C SER A 45 -2.78 21.12 -34.29
N GLY A 46 -2.23 20.75 -33.13
CA GLY A 46 -2.93 20.74 -31.85
C GLY A 46 -3.74 19.47 -31.55
N LYS A 47 -4.01 18.61 -32.55
CA LYS A 47 -4.70 17.33 -32.29
C LYS A 47 -3.81 16.40 -31.45
N LEU A 48 -4.45 15.57 -30.63
CA LEU A 48 -3.76 14.52 -29.85
C LEU A 48 -2.90 13.64 -30.76
N ALA A 49 -3.47 13.14 -31.86
CA ALA A 49 -2.77 12.31 -32.83
C ALA A 49 -1.50 12.96 -33.39
N GLU A 50 -1.55 14.25 -33.71
CA GLU A 50 -0.41 15.03 -34.22
C GLU A 50 0.71 15.08 -33.17
N ARG A 51 0.38 15.54 -31.96
CA ARG A 51 1.35 15.73 -30.88
C ARG A 51 2.08 14.43 -30.50
N ARG A 52 1.35 13.31 -30.40
CA ARG A 52 1.92 12.00 -30.03
C ARG A 52 2.76 11.43 -31.18
N THR A 53 2.27 11.51 -32.42
CA THR A 53 3.03 11.06 -33.59
C THR A 53 4.33 11.85 -33.73
N LYS A 54 4.27 13.18 -33.56
CA LYS A 54 5.46 14.04 -33.59
C LYS A 54 6.44 13.73 -32.47
N SER A 55 5.96 13.45 -31.26
CA SER A 55 6.83 13.05 -30.13
C SER A 55 7.53 11.73 -30.38
N LEU A 56 6.86 10.77 -31.03
CA LEU A 56 7.47 9.50 -31.41
C LEU A 56 8.55 9.70 -32.49
N LEU A 57 8.22 10.47 -33.54
CA LEU A 57 9.14 10.75 -34.65
C LEU A 57 10.38 11.52 -34.19
N ASN A 58 10.20 12.49 -33.29
CA ASN A 58 11.29 13.30 -32.74
C ASN A 58 12.03 12.60 -31.58
N GLY A 59 11.45 11.53 -31.02
CA GLY A 59 11.96 10.81 -29.85
C GLY A 59 13.07 9.80 -30.15
N ASN A 60 13.61 9.78 -31.37
CA ASN A 60 14.64 8.85 -31.83
C ASN A 60 14.23 7.37 -31.72
N PHE A 61 12.94 7.06 -31.92
CA PHE A 61 12.48 5.67 -31.99
C PHE A 61 13.18 4.94 -33.15
N GLU A 62 13.86 3.84 -32.85
CA GLU A 62 14.69 3.11 -33.82
C GLU A 62 13.89 2.08 -34.63
N GLY A 63 12.69 1.73 -34.16
CA GLY A 63 11.82 0.78 -34.83
C GLY A 63 11.06 1.36 -36.03
N LYS A 64 10.26 0.49 -36.67
CA LYS A 64 9.41 0.88 -37.80
C LYS A 64 8.14 1.60 -37.32
N ILE A 65 7.75 2.66 -38.03
CA ILE A 65 6.54 3.44 -37.73
C ILE A 65 5.60 3.37 -38.92
N PHE A 66 4.35 2.93 -38.67
CA PHE A 66 3.30 2.83 -39.67
C PHE A 66 2.15 3.79 -39.34
N LEU A 67 1.77 4.64 -40.29
CA LEU A 67 0.69 5.61 -40.10
C LEU A 67 -0.56 5.09 -40.79
N ILE A 68 -1.68 4.99 -40.07
CA ILE A 68 -2.93 4.47 -40.62
C ILE A 68 -3.97 5.60 -40.70
N ASN A 69 -4.38 5.92 -41.92
CA ASN A 69 -5.38 6.94 -42.23
C ASN A 69 -6.12 6.60 -43.53
N PRO A 70 -7.45 6.43 -43.52
CA PRO A 70 -8.21 6.02 -44.71
C PRO A 70 -8.30 7.11 -45.80
N LYS A 71 -7.96 8.37 -45.50
CA LYS A 71 -8.16 9.51 -46.41
C LYS A 71 -6.88 10.06 -47.02
N ARG A 72 -5.72 9.82 -46.40
CA ARG A 72 -4.44 10.42 -46.81
C ARG A 72 -3.44 9.33 -47.13
N ALA A 73 -2.81 9.41 -48.29
CA ALA A 73 -1.72 8.51 -48.70
C ALA A 73 -0.37 8.86 -48.05
N PHE A 74 -0.20 10.11 -47.58
CA PHE A 74 1.02 10.58 -46.91
C PHE A 74 0.69 11.44 -45.69
N ILE A 75 1.46 11.24 -44.61
CA ILE A 75 1.40 11.99 -43.34
C ILE A 75 2.84 12.09 -42.80
N PHE A 76 3.29 13.26 -42.37
CA PHE A 76 4.66 13.58 -41.95
C PHE A 76 5.71 13.17 -42.98
N ASN A 77 5.40 13.38 -44.27
CA ASN A 77 6.20 12.92 -45.42
C ASN A 77 6.50 11.40 -45.41
N ARG A 78 5.66 10.60 -44.75
CA ARG A 78 5.73 9.14 -44.70
C ARG A 78 4.48 8.53 -45.32
N LYS A 79 4.63 7.37 -45.94
CA LYS A 79 3.51 6.58 -46.47
C LYS A 79 2.51 6.30 -45.34
N ALA A 80 1.23 6.56 -45.62
CA ALA A 80 0.12 6.18 -44.78
C ALA A 80 -0.70 5.09 -45.46
N TYR A 81 -1.21 4.15 -44.67
CA TYR A 81 -2.01 3.01 -45.10
C TYR A 81 -3.49 3.25 -44.79
N SER A 82 -4.38 2.74 -45.64
CA SER A 82 -5.83 2.84 -45.41
C SER A 82 -6.30 2.00 -44.23
N SER A 83 -5.70 0.83 -44.04
CA SER A 83 -5.95 -0.11 -42.96
C SER A 83 -4.64 -0.64 -42.38
N ILE A 84 -4.67 -1.04 -41.11
CA ILE A 84 -3.54 -1.75 -40.48
C ILE A 84 -3.29 -3.13 -41.14
N LEU A 85 -4.33 -3.70 -41.75
CA LEU A 85 -4.24 -4.97 -42.48
C LEU A 85 -3.43 -4.84 -43.79
N ASP A 86 -3.30 -3.63 -44.32
CA ASP A 86 -2.56 -3.35 -45.57
C ASP A 86 -1.05 -3.23 -45.32
N VAL A 87 -0.61 -3.22 -44.06
CA VAL A 87 0.80 -3.25 -43.70
C VAL A 87 1.27 -4.70 -43.83
N GLU A 88 2.36 -4.98 -44.55
CA GLU A 88 2.86 -6.35 -44.70
C GLU A 88 3.67 -6.79 -43.47
N GLU A 89 4.36 -5.86 -42.83
CA GLU A 89 5.19 -6.14 -41.67
C GLU A 89 4.43 -6.55 -40.41
N VAL A 90 5.15 -7.22 -39.51
CA VAL A 90 4.71 -7.47 -38.13
C VAL A 90 4.63 -6.15 -37.38
N ILE A 91 3.58 -5.98 -36.57
CA ILE A 91 3.35 -4.81 -35.72
C ILE A 91 3.28 -5.28 -34.27
N ASP A 92 4.15 -4.77 -33.41
CA ASP A 92 4.19 -5.12 -31.99
C ASP A 92 3.14 -4.33 -31.19
N LEU A 93 3.06 -3.03 -31.43
CA LEU A 93 2.26 -2.08 -30.68
C LEU A 93 1.40 -1.20 -31.60
N VAL A 94 0.16 -0.94 -31.19
CA VAL A 94 -0.73 0.00 -31.88
C VAL A 94 -1.19 1.10 -30.94
N MET A 95 -1.06 2.37 -31.35
CA MET A 95 -1.74 3.50 -30.72
C MET A 95 -3.01 3.83 -31.49
N ILE A 96 -4.16 3.84 -30.82
CA ILE A 96 -5.47 4.15 -31.41
C ILE A 96 -5.95 5.50 -30.90
N VAL A 97 -6.18 6.42 -31.85
CA VAL A 97 -6.66 7.80 -31.62
C VAL A 97 -7.69 8.18 -32.68
N ILE A 98 -8.84 7.49 -32.62
CA ILE A 98 -10.00 7.69 -33.51
C ILE A 98 -11.29 7.81 -32.69
N PRO A 99 -12.40 8.31 -33.26
CA PRO A 99 -13.69 8.37 -32.56
C PRO A 99 -14.15 7.01 -32.02
N VAL A 100 -14.88 7.03 -30.90
CA VAL A 100 -15.23 5.84 -30.09
C VAL A 100 -16.02 4.79 -30.89
N GLU A 101 -16.87 5.23 -31.81
CA GLU A 101 -17.70 4.40 -32.67
C GLU A 101 -16.89 3.48 -33.61
N PHE A 102 -15.62 3.79 -33.87
CA PHE A 102 -14.75 2.99 -34.74
C PHE A 102 -13.80 2.06 -33.96
N ILE A 103 -13.78 2.13 -32.62
CA ILE A 103 -12.80 1.41 -31.81
C ILE A 103 -12.99 -0.11 -31.89
N SER A 104 -14.22 -0.62 -31.82
CA SER A 104 -14.47 -2.08 -31.90
C SER A 104 -13.91 -2.68 -33.19
N LYS A 105 -14.09 -2.00 -34.33
CA LYS A 105 -13.50 -2.41 -35.61
C LYS A 105 -11.96 -2.35 -35.57
N ALA A 106 -11.39 -1.24 -35.11
CA ALA A 106 -9.94 -1.09 -35.05
C ALA A 106 -9.27 -2.16 -34.17
N VAL A 107 -9.88 -2.51 -33.03
CA VAL A 107 -9.40 -3.59 -32.16
C VAL A 107 -9.47 -4.94 -32.86
N LYS A 108 -10.56 -5.25 -33.58
CA LYS A 108 -10.69 -6.48 -34.39
C LYS A 108 -9.61 -6.56 -35.47
N ASP A 109 -9.35 -5.47 -36.18
CA ASP A 109 -8.32 -5.41 -37.22
C ASP A 109 -6.91 -5.60 -36.61
N CYS A 110 -6.66 -5.03 -35.43
CA CYS A 110 -5.40 -5.24 -34.69
C CYS A 110 -5.21 -6.71 -34.27
N ILE A 111 -6.27 -7.37 -33.80
CA ILE A 111 -6.23 -8.78 -33.41
C ILE A 111 -5.94 -9.65 -34.64
N THR A 112 -6.64 -9.42 -35.75
CA THR A 112 -6.39 -10.12 -37.02
C THR A 112 -4.94 -9.94 -37.50
N LYS A 113 -4.37 -8.74 -37.28
CA LYS A 113 -2.96 -8.45 -37.60
C LYS A 113 -1.96 -9.13 -36.65
N GLY A 114 -2.41 -9.66 -35.52
CA GLY A 114 -1.59 -10.40 -34.56
C GLY A 114 -0.74 -9.54 -33.63
N VAL A 115 -1.14 -8.28 -33.40
CA VAL A 115 -0.40 -7.33 -32.55
C VAL A 115 -0.33 -7.80 -31.09
N LYS A 116 0.64 -7.30 -30.31
CA LYS A 116 0.82 -7.69 -28.91
C LYS A 116 0.19 -6.72 -27.92
N GLY A 117 0.26 -5.43 -28.22
CA GLY A 117 -0.32 -4.37 -27.40
C GLY A 117 -1.12 -3.36 -28.20
N ILE A 118 -2.15 -2.81 -27.55
CA ILE A 118 -2.95 -1.70 -28.05
C ILE A 118 -3.01 -0.63 -26.96
N VAL A 119 -2.71 0.62 -27.30
CA VAL A 119 -2.90 1.80 -26.45
C VAL A 119 -4.09 2.57 -26.99
N ILE A 120 -5.17 2.64 -26.22
CA ILE A 120 -6.38 3.36 -26.62
C ILE A 120 -6.40 4.71 -25.91
N MET A 121 -6.26 5.78 -26.69
CA MET A 121 -6.27 7.17 -26.23
C MET A 121 -7.69 7.70 -26.06
N THR A 122 -8.61 7.16 -26.86
CA THR A 122 -9.99 7.63 -26.97
C THR A 122 -10.75 7.47 -25.65
N ALA A 123 -11.50 8.50 -25.26
CA ALA A 123 -12.47 8.50 -24.17
C ALA A 123 -13.90 8.19 -24.70
N GLY A 124 -14.90 8.16 -23.83
CA GLY A 124 -16.28 7.79 -24.15
C GLY A 124 -16.67 6.36 -23.74
N PHE A 125 -15.94 5.77 -22.79
CA PHE A 125 -16.16 4.41 -22.30
C PHE A 125 -16.94 4.43 -20.99
N ARG A 126 -16.50 3.70 -19.95
CA ARG A 126 -17.25 3.58 -18.70
C ARG A 126 -17.53 4.91 -18.01
N GLU A 127 -16.62 5.87 -18.17
CA GLU A 127 -16.74 7.24 -17.68
C GLU A 127 -17.88 8.03 -18.34
N ALA A 128 -18.38 7.57 -19.50
CA ALA A 128 -19.51 8.15 -20.22
C ALA A 128 -20.85 7.43 -19.98
N GLY A 129 -20.87 6.36 -19.16
CA GLY A 129 -22.07 5.64 -18.76
C GLY A 129 -22.17 4.19 -19.29
N GLU A 130 -23.34 3.56 -19.11
CA GLU A 130 -23.52 2.11 -19.32
C GLU A 130 -23.23 1.65 -20.76
N LYS A 131 -23.57 2.43 -21.79
CA LYS A 131 -23.23 2.08 -23.19
C LYS A 131 -21.72 1.98 -23.41
N GLY A 132 -20.96 2.94 -22.88
CA GLY A 132 -19.50 2.94 -22.99
C GLY A 132 -18.85 1.84 -22.16
N LYS A 133 -19.43 1.50 -21.00
CA LYS A 133 -19.02 0.36 -20.17
C LYS A 133 -19.20 -0.98 -20.89
N LEU A 134 -20.32 -1.19 -21.59
CA LEU A 134 -20.55 -2.40 -22.39
C LEU A 134 -19.54 -2.51 -23.54
N LEU A 135 -19.26 -1.41 -24.24
CA LEU A 135 -18.24 -1.36 -25.30
C LEU A 135 -16.84 -1.67 -24.76
N GLU A 136 -16.49 -1.10 -23.60
CA GLU A 136 -15.22 -1.37 -22.91
C GLU A 136 -15.06 -2.85 -22.56
N GLN A 137 -16.11 -3.47 -22.02
CA GLN A 137 -16.14 -4.90 -21.72
C GLN A 137 -15.98 -5.76 -22.97
N GLU A 138 -16.67 -5.41 -24.07
CA GLU A 138 -16.56 -6.11 -25.36
C GLU A 138 -15.12 -6.13 -25.86
N ILE A 139 -14.48 -4.96 -25.99
CA ILE A 139 -13.14 -4.87 -26.60
C ILE A 139 -12.06 -5.52 -25.73
N ILE A 140 -12.18 -5.42 -24.41
CA ILE A 140 -11.21 -6.00 -23.47
C ILE A 140 -11.35 -7.51 -23.43
N SER A 141 -12.58 -8.02 -23.36
CA SER A 141 -12.85 -9.45 -23.45
C SER A 141 -12.27 -10.01 -24.75
N LEU A 142 -12.59 -9.38 -25.88
CA LEU A 142 -12.12 -9.81 -27.20
C LEU A 142 -10.58 -9.84 -27.30
N ALA A 143 -9.91 -8.79 -26.84
CA ALA A 143 -8.44 -8.73 -26.85
C ALA A 143 -7.81 -9.78 -25.93
N SER A 144 -8.34 -9.95 -24.71
CA SER A 144 -7.84 -10.93 -23.75
C SER A 144 -7.91 -12.36 -24.27
N HIS A 145 -9.05 -12.75 -24.88
CA HIS A 145 -9.22 -14.09 -25.49
C HIS A 145 -8.21 -14.38 -26.60
N ASN A 146 -7.70 -13.35 -27.28
CA ASN A 146 -6.72 -13.47 -28.36
C ASN A 146 -5.28 -13.16 -27.92
N GLY A 147 -5.03 -13.03 -26.62
CA GLY A 147 -3.69 -12.76 -26.08
C GLY A 147 -3.14 -11.36 -26.37
N VAL A 148 -4.01 -10.40 -26.70
CA VAL A 148 -3.65 -8.99 -26.93
C VAL A 148 -3.90 -8.19 -25.66
N ARG A 149 -2.99 -7.30 -25.28
CA ARG A 149 -3.13 -6.42 -24.10
C ARG A 149 -3.62 -5.03 -24.51
N ILE A 150 -4.54 -4.46 -23.72
CA ILE A 150 -5.06 -3.11 -23.94
C ILE A 150 -4.66 -2.20 -22.77
N MET A 151 -3.93 -1.13 -23.06
CA MET A 151 -3.69 -0.01 -22.14
C MET A 151 -4.72 1.09 -22.39
N GLY A 152 -5.32 1.59 -21.31
CA GLY A 152 -6.53 2.40 -21.38
C GLY A 152 -7.81 1.54 -21.35
N PRO A 153 -8.90 1.96 -22.02
CA PRO A 153 -9.03 3.18 -22.83
C PRO A 153 -8.94 4.45 -21.98
N ASN A 154 -9.15 5.63 -22.61
CA ASN A 154 -9.00 6.93 -21.96
C ASN A 154 -7.61 7.09 -21.31
N SER A 155 -6.56 6.80 -22.09
CA SER A 155 -5.17 6.92 -21.65
C SER A 155 -4.46 8.09 -22.31
N ASN A 156 -3.32 8.51 -21.74
CA ASN A 156 -2.46 9.55 -22.29
C ASN A 156 -1.25 9.02 -23.07
N GLY A 157 -1.13 7.70 -23.21
CA GLY A 157 -0.05 7.04 -23.94
C GLY A 157 0.99 6.40 -23.04
N ILE A 158 2.14 6.07 -23.63
CA ILE A 158 3.27 5.43 -22.95
C ILE A 158 4.59 6.08 -23.32
N PHE A 159 5.56 5.98 -22.41
CA PHE A 159 6.95 6.36 -22.64
C PHE A 159 7.88 5.24 -22.17
N SER A 160 8.94 4.99 -22.94
CA SER A 160 9.98 4.03 -22.60
C SER A 160 11.34 4.52 -23.08
N ALA A 161 12.25 4.74 -22.14
CA ALA A 161 13.63 5.15 -22.40
C ALA A 161 14.41 4.04 -23.12
N SER A 162 14.30 2.79 -22.65
CA SER A 162 14.95 1.63 -23.28
C SER A 162 14.45 1.38 -24.70
N GLY A 163 13.17 1.65 -24.96
CA GLY A 163 12.57 1.52 -26.29
C GLY A 163 12.72 2.75 -27.17
N LYS A 164 13.33 3.84 -26.65
CA LYS A 164 13.36 5.18 -27.26
C LYS A 164 11.99 5.60 -27.82
N MET A 165 10.94 5.28 -27.08
CA MET A 165 9.56 5.44 -27.50
C MET A 165 8.88 6.51 -26.66
N ASN A 166 8.30 7.51 -27.33
CA ASN A 166 7.51 8.56 -26.68
C ASN A 166 6.16 8.73 -27.38
N LEU A 167 5.12 8.12 -26.80
CA LEU A 167 3.73 8.22 -27.23
C LEU A 167 2.89 9.13 -26.30
N LEU A 168 3.51 9.94 -25.44
CA LEU A 168 2.79 10.82 -24.51
C LEU A 168 2.37 12.16 -25.13
N GLY A 169 3.09 12.63 -26.16
CA GLY A 169 2.87 13.97 -26.70
C GLY A 169 3.45 15.09 -25.83
N VAL A 170 4.45 14.74 -25.01
CA VAL A 170 5.28 15.64 -24.19
C VAL A 170 6.73 15.50 -24.72
N PRO A 171 7.34 16.57 -25.27
CA PRO A 171 8.68 16.50 -25.82
C PRO A 171 9.76 16.42 -24.72
N ASN A 172 10.96 15.96 -25.08
CA ASN A 172 12.19 16.07 -24.28
C ASN A 172 12.19 15.45 -22.87
N ILE A 173 11.52 14.32 -22.66
CA ILE A 173 11.59 13.58 -21.39
C ILE A 173 13.00 12.99 -21.23
N ALA A 174 13.75 13.43 -20.21
CA ALA A 174 15.08 12.92 -19.90
C ALA A 174 15.01 11.45 -19.44
N PHE A 175 16.01 10.65 -19.82
CA PHE A 175 16.12 9.25 -19.40
C PHE A 175 16.70 9.17 -17.99
N GLY A 176 16.13 8.33 -17.14
CA GLY A 176 16.59 8.17 -15.76
C GLY A 176 15.91 7.01 -15.05
N PRO A 177 15.96 6.95 -13.71
CA PRO A 177 15.70 5.72 -12.96
C PRO A 177 14.23 5.50 -12.56
N LEU A 178 13.34 6.48 -12.79
CA LEU A 178 11.97 6.46 -12.27
C LEU A 178 11.00 5.80 -13.24
N SER A 179 10.14 4.91 -12.77
CA SER A 179 9.05 4.35 -13.58
C SER A 179 7.70 4.73 -13.00
N ILE A 180 6.82 5.29 -13.82
CA ILE A 180 5.54 5.86 -13.38
C ILE A 180 4.39 5.03 -13.94
N ILE A 181 3.45 4.64 -13.06
CA ILE A 181 2.15 4.10 -13.43
C ILE A 181 1.08 5.04 -12.91
N ALA A 182 0.23 5.57 -13.79
CA ALA A 182 -0.81 6.51 -13.41
C ALA A 182 -2.11 6.27 -14.16
N GLN A 183 -3.22 6.30 -13.41
CA GLN A 183 -4.58 6.22 -13.98
C GLN A 183 -5.07 7.57 -14.52
N SER A 184 -4.50 8.69 -14.06
CA SER A 184 -4.81 10.03 -14.58
C SER A 184 -3.78 10.53 -15.59
N GLY A 185 -4.24 10.86 -16.79
CA GLY A 185 -3.40 11.40 -17.85
C GLY A 185 -2.82 12.78 -17.53
N ASN A 186 -3.58 13.69 -16.90
CA ASN A 186 -3.09 15.02 -16.57
C ASN A 186 -2.00 14.97 -15.50
N ILE A 187 -2.12 14.04 -14.55
CA ILE A 187 -1.10 13.83 -13.52
C ILE A 187 0.22 13.36 -14.13
N ILE A 188 0.20 12.53 -15.18
CA ILE A 188 1.43 12.16 -15.90
C ILE A 188 2.16 13.39 -16.40
N VAL A 189 1.46 14.35 -17.00
CA VAL A 189 2.07 15.58 -17.50
C VAL A 189 2.67 16.39 -16.35
N SER A 190 1.96 16.54 -15.23
CA SER A 190 2.49 17.19 -14.04
C SER A 190 3.75 16.50 -13.50
N LEU A 191 3.76 15.17 -13.45
CA LEU A 191 4.91 14.40 -12.98
C LEU A 191 6.12 14.55 -13.90
N THR A 192 5.94 14.66 -15.22
CA THR A 192 7.06 14.96 -16.13
C THR A 192 7.68 16.34 -15.85
N HIS A 193 6.87 17.34 -15.52
CA HIS A 193 7.34 18.68 -15.16
C HIS A 193 8.05 18.71 -13.80
N TYR A 194 7.53 17.98 -12.81
CA TYR A 194 8.18 17.85 -11.51
C TYR A 194 9.52 17.11 -11.63
N ALA A 195 9.60 16.06 -12.45
CA ALA A 195 10.85 15.35 -12.72
C ALA A 195 11.91 16.27 -13.36
N GLU A 196 11.51 17.07 -14.35
CA GLU A 196 12.38 18.08 -14.98
C GLU A 196 12.91 19.10 -13.95
N ARG A 197 12.03 19.65 -13.11
CA ARG A 197 12.44 20.59 -12.04
C ARG A 197 13.44 19.98 -11.06
N ARG A 198 13.33 18.67 -10.79
CA ARG A 198 14.29 17.94 -9.94
C ARG A 198 15.50 17.41 -10.70
N SER A 199 15.61 17.70 -12.01
CA SER A 199 16.67 17.21 -12.88
C SER A 199 16.85 15.68 -12.82
N ILE A 200 15.74 14.96 -12.64
CA ILE A 200 15.71 13.49 -12.61
C ILE A 200 14.99 12.97 -13.85
N GLY A 201 15.60 11.98 -14.50
CA GLY A 201 15.01 11.36 -15.68
C GLY A 201 14.01 10.25 -15.33
N ILE A 202 13.23 9.88 -16.34
CA ILE A 202 12.21 8.86 -16.27
C ILE A 202 12.66 7.69 -17.15
N ASN A 203 12.46 6.47 -16.67
CA ASN A 203 12.70 5.24 -17.41
C ASN A 203 11.45 4.85 -18.22
N LYS A 204 10.29 4.75 -17.55
CA LYS A 204 9.03 4.32 -18.16
C LYS A 204 7.86 5.11 -17.62
N ILE A 205 6.87 5.39 -18.48
CA ILE A 205 5.57 5.94 -18.07
C ILE A 205 4.49 5.08 -18.71
N ILE A 206 3.59 4.56 -17.88
CA ILE A 206 2.44 3.78 -18.30
C ILE A 206 1.17 4.51 -17.87
N SER A 207 0.46 5.10 -18.82
CA SER A 207 -0.89 5.64 -18.59
C SER A 207 -1.90 4.51 -18.62
N ALA A 208 -2.41 4.12 -17.46
CA ALA A 208 -3.36 3.02 -17.36
C ALA A 208 -4.78 3.41 -17.81
N GLY A 209 -5.13 4.71 -17.77
CA GLY A 209 -6.47 5.20 -18.05
C GLY A 209 -7.51 4.49 -17.18
N ASN A 210 -8.56 3.97 -17.80
CA ASN A 210 -9.60 3.19 -17.11
C ASN A 210 -9.10 1.88 -16.49
N ALA A 211 -7.88 1.45 -16.81
CA ALA A 211 -7.18 0.29 -16.22
C ALA A 211 -7.98 -1.01 -16.24
N GLN A 212 -8.77 -1.23 -17.30
CA GLN A 212 -9.60 -2.42 -17.42
C GLN A 212 -8.87 -3.58 -18.12
N GLY A 213 -8.01 -3.28 -19.10
CA GLY A 213 -7.29 -4.28 -19.90
C GLY A 213 -5.96 -4.77 -19.31
N ILE A 214 -5.56 -4.22 -18.16
CA ILE A 214 -4.26 -4.46 -17.49
C ILE A 214 -4.43 -4.43 -15.96
N GLU A 215 -3.69 -5.26 -15.23
CA GLU A 215 -3.62 -5.20 -13.77
C GLU A 215 -2.35 -4.46 -13.32
N LEU A 216 -2.44 -3.62 -12.28
CA LEU A 216 -1.26 -2.92 -11.73
C LEU A 216 -0.19 -3.90 -11.23
N SER A 217 -0.59 -5.06 -10.71
CA SER A 217 0.31 -6.14 -10.27
C SER A 217 1.22 -6.63 -11.39
N GLU A 218 0.69 -6.84 -12.59
CA GLU A 218 1.48 -7.33 -13.74
C GLU A 218 2.57 -6.32 -14.16
N ILE A 219 2.26 -5.03 -14.09
CA ILE A 219 3.21 -3.97 -14.45
C ILE A 219 4.27 -3.81 -13.35
N ILE A 220 3.87 -3.90 -12.07
CA ILE A 220 4.82 -3.89 -10.94
C ILE A 220 5.80 -5.06 -11.06
N GLU A 221 5.32 -6.26 -11.40
CA GLU A 221 6.16 -7.44 -11.63
C GLU A 221 7.14 -7.26 -12.79
N TYR A 222 6.68 -6.69 -13.91
CA TYR A 222 7.57 -6.34 -15.02
C TYR A 222 8.65 -5.33 -14.60
N LEU A 223 8.24 -4.22 -13.97
CA LEU A 223 9.15 -3.16 -13.54
C LEU A 223 10.12 -3.62 -12.44
N ASN A 224 9.74 -4.60 -11.62
CA ASN A 224 10.66 -5.20 -10.64
C ASN A 224 11.84 -5.88 -11.33
N ASN A 225 11.61 -6.50 -12.49
CA ASN A 225 12.64 -7.19 -13.27
C ASN A 225 13.38 -6.27 -14.27
N ASP A 226 12.88 -5.06 -14.52
CA ASP A 226 13.47 -4.12 -15.47
C ASP A 226 14.70 -3.39 -14.89
N PRO A 227 15.92 -3.59 -15.42
CA PRO A 227 17.15 -3.03 -14.85
C PRO A 227 17.20 -1.49 -14.90
N GLY A 228 16.48 -0.85 -15.82
CA GLY A 228 16.41 0.62 -15.90
C GLY A 228 15.58 1.26 -14.78
N THR A 229 14.68 0.49 -14.15
CA THR A 229 13.83 0.97 -13.06
C THR A 229 14.56 0.82 -11.72
N LYS A 230 14.77 1.93 -10.99
CA LYS A 230 15.16 1.89 -9.57
C LYS A 230 14.00 2.16 -8.62
N VAL A 231 13.04 3.00 -9.01
CA VAL A 231 11.89 3.38 -8.16
C VAL A 231 10.61 3.35 -8.98
N ILE A 232 9.55 2.76 -8.42
CA ILE A 232 8.22 2.75 -9.04
C ILE A 232 7.33 3.81 -8.35
N ILE A 233 6.67 4.64 -9.15
CA ILE A 233 5.74 5.68 -8.72
C ILE A 233 4.34 5.29 -9.17
N LEU A 234 3.39 5.30 -8.23
CA LEU A 234 2.00 4.93 -8.49
C LEU A 234 1.06 6.10 -8.19
N TYR A 235 0.25 6.49 -9.17
CA TYR A 235 -0.93 7.33 -8.96
C TYR A 235 -2.20 6.48 -9.13
N ILE A 236 -2.93 6.30 -8.03
CA ILE A 236 -3.97 5.27 -7.92
C ILE A 236 -5.33 5.91 -7.57
N GLU A 237 -6.28 5.72 -8.47
CA GLU A 237 -7.71 6.02 -8.31
C GLU A 237 -8.48 4.77 -7.86
N GLU A 238 -8.21 3.62 -8.49
CA GLU A 238 -8.84 2.33 -8.19
C GLU A 238 -7.77 1.23 -8.12
N ILE A 239 -7.92 0.30 -7.16
CA ILE A 239 -7.11 -0.92 -7.10
C ILE A 239 -8.04 -2.08 -7.43
N ARG A 240 -7.76 -2.77 -8.53
CA ARG A 240 -8.44 -4.02 -8.88
C ARG A 240 -7.61 -5.18 -8.35
N ASN A 241 -8.27 -6.20 -7.83
CA ASN A 241 -7.62 -7.39 -7.29
C ASN A 241 -6.55 -7.05 -6.24
N GLY A 242 -6.97 -6.41 -5.14
CA GLY A 242 -6.06 -5.87 -4.13
C GLY A 242 -5.12 -6.91 -3.49
N VAL A 243 -5.51 -8.18 -3.45
CA VAL A 243 -4.64 -9.29 -3.00
C VAL A 243 -3.43 -9.43 -3.92
N LYS A 244 -3.64 -9.57 -5.23
CA LYS A 244 -2.52 -9.66 -6.19
C LYS A 244 -1.66 -8.39 -6.20
N PHE A 245 -2.30 -7.22 -6.12
CA PHE A 245 -1.58 -5.95 -6.03
C PHE A 245 -0.64 -5.93 -4.81
N LEU A 246 -1.15 -6.34 -3.64
CA LEU A 246 -0.37 -6.40 -2.40
C LEU A 246 0.78 -7.40 -2.50
N GLU A 247 0.54 -8.58 -3.07
CA GLU A 247 1.58 -9.60 -3.26
C GLU A 247 2.68 -9.13 -4.21
N ALA A 248 2.33 -8.54 -5.36
CA ALA A 248 3.27 -7.98 -6.32
C ALA A 248 4.09 -6.83 -5.70
N ALA A 249 3.43 -5.92 -4.97
CA ALA A 249 4.11 -4.83 -4.27
C ALA A 249 5.08 -5.35 -3.20
N ARG A 250 4.65 -6.33 -2.38
CA ARG A 250 5.49 -6.94 -1.34
C ARG A 250 6.71 -7.64 -1.93
N ALA A 251 6.55 -8.31 -3.08
CA ALA A 251 7.66 -8.91 -3.80
C ALA A 251 8.63 -7.82 -4.29
N CYS A 252 8.11 -6.78 -4.95
CA CYS A 252 8.91 -5.69 -5.50
C CYS A 252 9.71 -4.92 -4.44
N VAL A 253 9.11 -4.58 -3.29
CA VAL A 253 9.76 -3.79 -2.23
C VAL A 253 11.03 -4.45 -1.68
N LYS A 254 11.17 -5.78 -1.81
CA LYS A 254 12.40 -6.50 -1.46
C LYS A 254 13.61 -6.13 -2.33
N ASP A 255 13.37 -5.57 -3.50
CA ASP A 255 14.41 -5.16 -4.46
C ASP A 255 14.37 -3.65 -4.68
N LYS A 256 13.19 -3.11 -5.02
CA LYS A 256 12.97 -1.73 -5.46
C LYS A 256 11.83 -1.04 -4.70
N PRO A 257 11.99 0.22 -4.25
CA PRO A 257 10.93 0.94 -3.56
C PRO A 257 9.75 1.30 -4.47
N ILE A 258 8.57 1.37 -3.85
CA ILE A 258 7.32 1.85 -4.45
C ILE A 258 6.84 3.06 -3.66
N VAL A 259 6.59 4.17 -4.37
CA VAL A 259 5.97 5.39 -3.81
C VAL A 259 4.58 5.53 -4.43
N ALA A 260 3.54 5.72 -3.61
CA ALA A 260 2.17 5.75 -4.08
C ALA A 260 1.34 6.91 -3.53
N LEU A 261 0.58 7.55 -4.41
CA LEU A 261 -0.51 8.46 -4.07
C LEU A 261 -1.84 7.77 -4.39
N LYS A 262 -2.60 7.42 -3.34
CA LYS A 262 -3.98 6.94 -3.47
C LYS A 262 -4.94 8.09 -3.23
N ILE A 263 -5.69 8.49 -4.26
CA ILE A 263 -6.71 9.53 -4.15
C ILE A 263 -8.05 8.98 -3.63
N GLY A 264 -8.97 9.89 -3.31
CA GLY A 264 -10.30 9.52 -2.81
C GLY A 264 -10.30 9.01 -1.38
N SER A 265 -9.35 9.45 -0.54
CA SER A 265 -9.27 8.98 0.84
C SER A 265 -10.25 9.69 1.78
N SER A 266 -10.54 10.97 1.54
CA SER A 266 -11.57 11.72 2.27
C SER A 266 -12.99 11.42 1.76
N SER A 267 -14.02 11.68 2.57
CA SER A 267 -15.43 11.53 2.15
C SER A 267 -15.75 12.37 0.90
N SER A 268 -15.29 13.62 0.86
CA SER A 268 -15.42 14.50 -0.31
C SER A 268 -14.62 13.99 -1.51
N GLY A 269 -13.40 13.51 -1.29
CA GLY A 269 -12.57 12.91 -2.33
C GLY A 269 -13.21 11.65 -2.93
N ARG A 270 -13.79 10.77 -2.09
CA ARG A 270 -14.53 9.57 -2.54
C ARG A 270 -15.70 9.95 -3.45
N ARG A 271 -16.50 10.94 -3.06
CA ARG A 271 -17.63 11.42 -3.88
C ARG A 271 -17.14 11.94 -5.24
N SER A 272 -16.08 12.76 -5.25
CA SER A 272 -15.52 13.31 -6.49
C SER A 272 -14.93 12.21 -7.40
N ALA A 273 -14.18 11.26 -6.84
CA ALA A 273 -13.62 10.14 -7.58
C ALA A 273 -14.71 9.23 -8.16
N LEU A 274 -15.79 8.98 -7.41
CA LEU A 274 -16.95 8.21 -7.89
C LEU A 274 -17.62 8.88 -9.09
N SER A 275 -17.83 10.21 -9.05
CA SER A 275 -18.39 10.95 -10.19
C SER A 275 -17.45 10.99 -11.40
N HIS A 276 -16.14 10.93 -11.19
CA HIS A 276 -15.13 10.99 -12.26
C HIS A 276 -14.86 9.62 -12.92
N THR A 277 -14.86 8.52 -12.14
CA THR A 277 -14.43 7.19 -12.60
C THR A 277 -15.56 6.15 -12.63
N GLY A 278 -16.68 6.42 -11.96
CA GLY A 278 -17.76 5.46 -11.77
C GLY A 278 -17.43 4.28 -10.85
N SER A 279 -16.29 4.28 -10.15
CA SER A 279 -15.81 3.18 -9.30
C SER A 279 -15.96 3.46 -7.79
N LEU A 280 -16.21 2.40 -7.01
CA LEU A 280 -16.31 2.50 -5.56
C LEU A 280 -14.91 2.67 -4.95
N THR A 281 -14.71 3.69 -4.11
CA THR A 281 -13.43 3.90 -3.43
C THR A 281 -13.40 3.14 -2.10
N GLY A 282 -12.33 2.36 -1.84
CA GLY A 282 -12.21 1.55 -0.62
C GLY A 282 -11.96 2.34 0.66
N ASP A 283 -12.01 1.61 1.77
CA ASP A 283 -11.82 2.13 3.14
C ASP A 283 -10.38 2.62 3.35
N GLU A 284 -10.23 3.87 3.77
CA GLU A 284 -8.92 4.52 3.96
C GLU A 284 -8.05 3.78 4.98
N ILE A 285 -8.65 3.22 6.03
CA ILE A 285 -7.91 2.49 7.08
C ILE A 285 -7.32 1.21 6.48
N ILE A 286 -8.06 0.52 5.61
CA ILE A 286 -7.61 -0.70 4.94
C ILE A 286 -6.53 -0.39 3.91
N VAL A 287 -6.68 0.68 3.11
CA VAL A 287 -5.64 1.12 2.17
C VAL A 287 -4.33 1.41 2.91
N ASN A 288 -4.39 2.16 4.02
CA ASN A 288 -3.21 2.47 4.83
C ASN A 288 -2.55 1.20 5.38
N ALA A 289 -3.35 0.31 5.95
CA ALA A 289 -2.88 -0.98 6.44
C ALA A 289 -2.22 -1.79 5.33
N ALA A 290 -2.85 -1.91 4.17
CA ALA A 290 -2.33 -2.64 3.01
C ALA A 290 -1.00 -2.05 2.52
N PHE A 291 -0.90 -0.73 2.35
CA PHE A 291 0.31 -0.09 1.84
C PHE A 291 1.47 -0.26 2.82
N LYS A 292 1.23 -0.04 4.12
CA LYS A 292 2.21 -0.30 5.17
C LYS A 292 2.65 -1.78 5.18
N GLN A 293 1.68 -2.69 5.09
CA GLN A 293 1.93 -4.14 5.07
C GLN A 293 2.80 -4.56 3.89
N ALA A 294 2.59 -4.00 2.69
CA ALA A 294 3.42 -4.24 1.50
C ALA A 294 4.75 -3.47 1.51
N GLY A 295 4.90 -2.46 2.37
CA GLY A 295 6.06 -1.57 2.39
C GLY A 295 6.07 -0.52 1.27
N ILE A 296 4.88 -0.17 0.76
CA ILE A 296 4.69 0.97 -0.13
C ILE A 296 4.79 2.25 0.69
N ILE A 297 5.60 3.20 0.22
CA ILE A 297 5.66 4.54 0.81
C ILE A 297 4.47 5.34 0.28
N ARG A 298 3.51 5.62 1.16
CA ARG A 298 2.36 6.44 0.82
C ARG A 298 2.72 7.93 0.95
N VAL A 299 2.34 8.70 -0.06
CA VAL A 299 2.38 10.16 -0.07
C VAL A 299 0.97 10.72 -0.24
N HIS A 300 0.79 12.01 0.02
CA HIS A 300 -0.53 12.67 0.03
C HIS A 300 -0.70 13.77 -1.02
N ASN A 301 0.38 14.23 -1.64
CA ASN A 301 0.35 15.21 -2.72
C ASN A 301 1.19 14.76 -3.93
N VAL A 302 0.93 15.35 -5.09
CA VAL A 302 1.54 14.91 -6.37
C VAL A 302 3.02 15.29 -6.45
N ASP A 303 3.38 16.46 -5.92
CA ASP A 303 4.77 16.93 -5.82
C ASP A 303 5.61 16.02 -4.90
N GLU A 304 5.02 15.45 -3.85
CA GLU A 304 5.68 14.48 -2.96
C GLU A 304 6.20 13.26 -3.72
N LEU A 305 5.51 12.81 -4.77
CA LEU A 305 5.85 11.60 -5.51
C LEU A 305 7.26 11.68 -6.09
N ILE A 306 7.59 12.78 -6.78
CA ILE A 306 8.90 12.95 -7.41
C ILE A 306 9.97 13.20 -6.35
N ASP A 307 9.69 13.99 -5.31
CA ASP A 307 10.67 14.34 -4.29
C ASP A 307 11.14 13.10 -3.51
N VAL A 308 10.17 12.29 -3.05
CA VAL A 308 10.45 11.05 -2.34
C VAL A 308 11.11 10.03 -3.27
N ALA A 309 10.62 9.88 -4.50
CA ALA A 309 11.21 8.94 -5.45
C ALA A 309 12.63 9.32 -5.88
N THR A 310 12.92 10.61 -6.03
CA THR A 310 14.26 11.12 -6.31
C THR A 310 15.21 10.74 -5.20
N SER A 311 14.81 10.97 -3.95
CA SER A 311 15.61 10.64 -2.77
C SER A 311 15.90 9.12 -2.70
N LEU A 312 14.89 8.28 -2.91
CA LEU A 312 15.03 6.82 -2.96
C LEU A 312 15.91 6.30 -4.10
N ALA A 313 15.93 6.98 -5.24
CA ALA A 313 16.71 6.54 -6.40
C ALA A 313 18.22 6.80 -6.25
N ASN A 314 18.56 7.80 -5.43
CA ASN A 314 19.84 8.50 -5.51
C ASN A 314 20.64 8.47 -4.21
N LEU A 315 19.98 8.40 -3.05
CA LEU A 315 20.65 8.48 -1.75
C LEU A 315 20.95 7.08 -1.16
N PRO A 316 22.05 6.92 -0.39
CA PRO A 316 22.32 5.71 0.37
C PRO A 316 21.19 5.38 1.37
N HIS A 317 20.98 4.10 1.64
CA HIS A 317 19.92 3.64 2.54
C HIS A 317 20.43 3.49 3.99
N PRO A 318 19.90 4.26 4.96
CA PRO A 318 20.26 4.17 6.38
C PRO A 318 20.11 2.76 6.95
N LYS A 319 20.95 2.36 7.91
CA LYS A 319 20.81 1.04 8.55
C LYS A 319 19.74 1.05 9.65
N ARG A 320 19.63 2.17 10.37
CA ARG A 320 18.62 2.47 11.41
C ARG A 320 18.02 3.86 11.18
N ASN A 321 17.15 4.31 12.08
CA ASN A 321 16.43 5.58 12.00
C ASN A 321 17.08 6.72 12.80
N ASN A 322 18.40 6.66 13.01
CA ASN A 322 19.13 7.64 13.78
C ASN A 322 19.70 8.74 12.88
N VAL A 323 19.27 9.97 13.10
CA VAL A 323 19.70 11.16 12.34
C VAL A 323 20.51 12.10 13.23
N ALA A 324 21.59 12.66 12.69
CA ALA A 324 22.25 13.83 13.26
C ALA A 324 21.78 15.08 12.51
N ILE A 325 21.34 16.09 13.25
CA ILE A 325 20.92 17.38 12.71
C ILE A 325 22.01 18.42 13.00
N ILE A 326 22.39 19.19 11.99
CA ILE A 326 23.30 20.32 12.14
C ILE A 326 22.72 21.60 11.52
N SER A 327 22.96 22.75 12.16
CA SER A 327 22.47 24.06 11.73
C SER A 327 23.30 25.20 12.33
N GLU A 328 23.23 26.39 11.74
CA GLU A 328 23.70 27.67 12.29
C GLU A 328 22.73 28.28 13.33
N GLY A 329 21.49 27.81 13.39
CA GLY A 329 20.40 28.52 14.06
C GLY A 329 19.55 27.66 14.97
N GLY A 330 19.30 28.17 16.18
CA GLY A 330 18.46 27.51 17.19
C GLY A 330 16.99 27.30 16.77
N GLY A 331 16.47 28.11 15.86
CA GLY A 331 15.11 27.94 15.33
C GLY A 331 15.01 26.75 14.37
N ASP A 332 15.89 26.73 13.37
CA ASP A 332 15.86 25.75 12.27
C ASP A 332 16.09 24.31 12.76
N PHE A 333 17.06 24.10 13.66
CA PHE A 333 17.33 22.75 14.16
C PHE A 333 16.24 22.21 15.11
N THR A 334 15.43 23.09 15.72
CA THR A 334 14.30 22.72 16.59
C THR A 334 13.14 22.28 15.72
N VAL A 335 12.82 23.04 14.66
CA VAL A 335 11.83 22.64 13.65
C VAL A 335 12.23 21.33 12.97
N ALA A 336 13.51 21.16 12.64
CA ALA A 336 14.01 19.92 12.06
C ALA A 336 13.91 18.74 13.04
N ALA A 337 14.19 18.94 14.33
CA ALA A 337 14.02 17.91 15.37
C ALA A 337 12.55 17.49 15.52
N ASP A 338 11.62 18.44 15.58
CA ASP A 338 10.18 18.16 15.62
C ASP A 338 9.71 17.38 14.39
N ASN A 339 10.20 17.77 13.20
CA ASN A 339 9.91 17.04 11.96
C ASN A 339 10.50 15.62 11.99
N ALA A 340 11.71 15.44 12.51
CA ALA A 340 12.35 14.14 12.62
C ALA A 340 11.52 13.20 13.51
N GLU A 341 11.09 13.65 14.69
CA GLU A 341 10.23 12.86 15.58
C GLU A 341 8.86 12.58 14.97
N ARG A 342 8.22 13.58 14.34
CA ARG A 342 6.94 13.42 13.62
C ARG A 342 7.00 12.32 12.57
N TYR A 343 8.13 12.20 11.88
CA TYR A 343 8.36 11.15 10.89
C TYR A 343 9.04 9.90 11.45
N GLY A 344 9.17 9.75 12.77
CA GLY A 344 9.66 8.53 13.42
C GLY A 344 11.17 8.31 13.36
N LEU A 345 11.96 9.36 13.08
CA LEU A 345 13.41 9.36 13.23
C LEU A 345 13.81 9.68 14.67
N LYS A 346 15.04 9.33 15.05
CA LYS A 346 15.59 9.48 16.39
C LYS A 346 16.86 10.32 16.36
N LEU A 347 17.05 11.15 17.38
CA LEU A 347 18.24 11.98 17.56
C LEU A 347 19.05 11.41 18.73
N PRO A 348 19.94 10.43 18.49
CA PRO A 348 20.76 9.89 19.56
C PRO A 348 21.80 10.93 20.03
N ILE A 349 22.17 10.83 21.31
CA ILE A 349 23.28 11.59 21.87
C ILE A 349 24.59 11.00 21.33
N ILE A 350 25.44 11.85 20.75
CA ILE A 350 26.76 11.47 20.22
C ILE A 350 27.79 11.28 21.32
N SER A 351 28.85 10.51 21.05
CA SER A 351 29.86 10.18 22.04
C SER A 351 30.60 11.42 22.54
N LYS A 352 31.07 11.38 23.79
CA LYS A 352 31.86 12.48 24.37
C LYS A 352 33.11 12.79 23.53
N LYS A 353 33.75 11.75 22.98
CA LYS A 353 34.89 11.89 22.06
C LYS A 353 34.56 12.75 20.84
N SER A 354 33.42 12.51 20.19
CA SER A 354 33.00 13.30 19.03
C SER A 354 32.61 14.72 19.42
N GLN A 355 31.97 14.90 20.58
CA GLN A 355 31.69 16.23 21.10
C GLN A 355 32.97 17.04 21.34
N ASP A 356 34.02 16.40 21.84
CA ASP A 356 35.31 17.04 22.11
C ASP A 356 36.06 17.37 20.80
N LEU A 357 35.89 16.56 19.74
CA LEU A 357 36.42 16.84 18.40
C LEU A 357 35.67 17.98 17.68
N ILE A 358 34.36 18.13 17.93
CA ILE A 358 33.54 19.21 17.35
C ILE A 358 33.74 20.53 18.10
N ARG A 359 34.08 20.49 19.40
CA ARG A 359 34.27 21.67 20.24
C ARG A 359 35.12 22.80 19.64
N PRO A 360 36.29 22.55 19.01
CA PRO A 360 37.07 23.63 18.42
C PRO A 360 36.48 24.22 17.13
N LEU A 361 35.42 23.62 16.56
CA LEU A 361 34.78 24.03 15.30
C LEU A 361 33.50 24.87 15.51
N VAL A 362 33.12 25.13 16.76
CA VAL A 362 31.89 25.85 17.12
C VAL A 362 32.17 26.91 18.19
N LEU A 363 31.30 27.90 18.30
CA LEU A 363 31.45 28.97 19.28
C LEU A 363 31.47 28.45 20.73
N LYS A 364 32.27 29.12 21.57
CA LYS A 364 32.37 28.79 23.00
C LYS A 364 31.01 28.99 23.67
N GLY A 365 30.55 27.97 24.41
CA GLY A 365 29.28 27.99 25.14
C GLY A 365 28.11 27.32 24.39
N VAL A 366 28.27 27.00 23.11
CA VAL A 366 27.23 26.29 22.33
C VAL A 366 27.14 24.82 22.77
N SER A 367 25.91 24.30 22.85
CA SER A 367 25.67 22.89 23.14
C SER A 367 26.08 22.01 21.96
N ILE A 368 26.82 20.93 22.22
CA ILE A 368 27.21 19.94 21.21
C ILE A 368 26.50 18.62 21.53
N VAL A 369 25.18 18.70 21.64
CA VAL A 369 24.31 17.54 21.80
C VAL A 369 23.36 17.56 20.62
N ASN A 370 23.16 16.45 19.92
CA ASN A 370 22.28 16.38 18.75
C ASN A 370 20.85 16.89 19.09
N PRO A 371 20.32 17.92 18.41
CA PRO A 371 20.87 18.69 17.27
C PRO A 371 22.07 19.62 17.56
N ILE A 372 23.07 19.64 16.68
CA ILE A 372 24.29 20.45 16.86
C ILE A 372 24.13 21.82 16.19
N ASP A 373 24.35 22.86 16.97
CA ASP A 373 24.47 24.23 16.50
C ASP A 373 25.95 24.54 16.22
N TYR A 374 26.29 24.84 14.97
CA TYR A 374 27.63 25.27 14.58
C TYR A 374 27.80 26.80 14.61
N GLY A 375 26.71 27.55 14.68
CA GLY A 375 26.64 29.00 14.83
C GLY A 375 27.29 29.81 13.72
N ALA A 376 27.34 31.13 13.92
CA ALA A 376 27.94 32.10 12.99
C ALA A 376 29.40 31.81 12.63
N SER A 377 30.15 31.12 13.51
CA SER A 377 31.55 30.76 13.25
C SER A 377 31.72 29.88 12.01
N ALA A 378 30.81 28.93 11.77
CA ALA A 378 30.90 28.09 10.58
C ALA A 378 30.26 28.76 9.35
N GLU A 379 29.52 29.86 9.53
CA GLU A 379 29.09 30.70 8.41
C GLU A 379 30.26 31.54 7.87
N GLU A 380 31.16 32.01 8.75
CA GLU A 380 32.43 32.65 8.39
C GLU A 380 33.50 31.65 7.92
N HIS A 381 33.38 30.38 8.33
CA HIS A 381 34.27 29.28 7.96
C HIS A 381 33.50 28.03 7.48
N PRO A 382 32.91 28.05 6.27
CA PRO A 382 32.09 26.93 5.77
C PRO A 382 32.78 25.57 5.77
N GLU A 383 34.11 25.52 5.77
CA GLU A 383 34.89 24.30 5.90
C GLU A 383 34.60 23.53 7.19
N ASP A 384 34.20 24.20 8.27
CA ASP A 384 33.92 23.55 9.54
C ASP A 384 32.67 22.68 9.48
N ILE A 385 31.72 23.04 8.60
CA ILE A 385 30.49 22.25 8.38
C ILE A 385 30.84 20.83 7.89
N HIS A 386 31.69 20.68 6.86
CA HIS A 386 32.02 19.33 6.37
C HIS A 386 32.90 18.56 7.37
N LYS A 387 33.75 19.23 8.16
CA LYS A 387 34.53 18.58 9.23
C LYS A 387 33.61 18.02 10.32
N ILE A 388 32.59 18.77 10.74
CA ILE A 388 31.56 18.31 11.68
C ILE A 388 30.82 17.11 11.10
N VAL A 389 30.38 17.19 9.83
CA VAL A 389 29.72 16.08 9.14
C VAL A 389 30.60 14.84 9.10
N GLU A 390 31.90 14.96 8.81
CA GLU A 390 32.83 13.83 8.81
C GLU A 390 32.92 13.15 10.19
N ILE A 391 33.01 13.93 11.27
CA ILE A 391 33.03 13.39 12.64
C ILE A 391 31.73 12.61 12.92
N LEU A 392 30.58 13.18 12.56
CA LEU A 392 29.28 12.54 12.74
C LEU A 392 29.11 11.28 11.87
N MET A 393 29.67 11.27 10.65
CA MET A 393 29.63 10.09 9.79
C MET A 393 30.49 8.93 10.33
N LYS A 394 31.51 9.20 11.16
CA LYS A 394 32.31 8.18 11.84
C LYS A 394 31.59 7.54 13.05
N GLU A 395 30.56 8.19 13.60
CA GLU A 395 29.75 7.64 14.69
C GLU A 395 28.90 6.45 14.21
N GLU A 396 29.07 5.27 14.82
CA GLU A 396 28.26 4.08 14.47
C GLU A 396 26.78 4.25 14.81
N ILE A 397 26.46 5.11 15.78
CA ILE A 397 25.09 5.38 16.20
C ILE A 397 24.33 6.29 15.23
N ILE A 398 25.03 7.03 14.36
CA ILE A 398 24.43 7.94 13.38
C ILE A 398 24.30 7.23 12.03
N ASP A 399 23.11 7.24 11.44
CA ASP A 399 22.84 6.60 10.15
C ASP A 399 22.61 7.60 9.01
N SER A 400 22.27 8.85 9.32
CA SER A 400 22.01 9.90 8.35
C SER A 400 22.34 11.29 8.90
N ILE A 401 22.57 12.24 7.99
CA ILE A 401 22.88 13.64 8.29
C ILE A 401 21.79 14.54 7.69
N PHE A 402 21.30 15.47 8.48
CA PHE A 402 20.36 16.51 8.06
C PHE A 402 20.97 17.88 8.32
N ILE A 403 21.20 18.65 7.26
CA ILE A 403 21.70 20.02 7.33
C ILE A 403 20.50 20.96 7.15
N THR A 404 20.34 21.96 8.01
CA THR A 404 19.21 22.90 7.94
C THR A 404 19.65 24.32 8.24
N GLY A 405 19.07 25.30 7.54
CA GLY A 405 19.35 26.73 7.77
C GLY A 405 19.53 27.50 6.46
N PHE A 406 20.63 28.22 6.33
CA PHE A 406 20.98 29.11 5.23
C PHE A 406 22.15 28.60 4.38
N PHE A 407 22.68 27.40 4.65
CA PHE A 407 23.74 26.79 3.83
C PHE A 407 23.41 26.88 2.33
N GLY A 408 24.36 27.37 1.54
CA GLY A 408 24.22 27.72 0.13
C GLY A 408 23.97 29.21 -0.15
N GLY A 409 23.60 29.98 0.88
CA GLY A 409 23.29 31.40 0.80
C GLY A 409 24.38 32.33 1.33
N TYR A 410 25.44 31.82 1.95
CA TYR A 410 26.41 32.66 2.66
C TYR A 410 27.11 33.69 1.76
N GLU A 411 27.29 33.39 0.47
CA GLU A 411 27.80 34.36 -0.51
C GLU A 411 26.94 35.64 -0.58
N GLN A 412 25.62 35.50 -0.45
CA GLN A 412 24.66 36.60 -0.55
C GLN A 412 24.47 37.37 0.76
N ILE A 413 24.44 36.65 1.88
CA ILE A 413 24.08 37.22 3.19
C ILE A 413 25.29 37.61 4.06
N ILE A 414 26.49 37.11 3.76
CA ILE A 414 27.71 37.41 4.52
C ILE A 414 28.73 38.15 3.65
N ALA A 415 29.39 37.45 2.72
CA ALA A 415 30.37 38.06 1.84
C ALA A 415 30.70 37.19 0.62
N SER A 416 31.04 37.84 -0.49
CA SER A 416 31.34 37.16 -1.76
C SER A 416 32.49 36.14 -1.70
N HIS A 417 33.50 36.39 -0.86
CA HIS A 417 34.65 35.49 -0.72
C HIS A 417 34.31 34.16 0.00
N ILE A 418 33.30 34.17 0.88
CA ILE A 418 32.80 32.99 1.60
C ILE A 418 32.15 31.99 0.63
N GLY A 419 31.53 32.48 -0.44
CA GLY A 419 30.90 31.64 -1.46
C GLY A 419 31.85 30.61 -2.08
N LYS A 420 33.16 30.92 -2.15
CA LYS A 420 34.16 29.95 -2.63
C LYS A 420 34.30 28.77 -1.66
N GLN A 421 34.46 29.04 -0.35
CA GLN A 421 34.56 28.01 0.68
C GLN A 421 33.28 27.17 0.78
N GLU A 422 32.11 27.80 0.64
CA GLU A 422 30.83 27.10 0.66
C GLU A 422 30.71 26.09 -0.51
N LYS A 423 31.18 26.46 -1.71
CA LYS A 423 31.26 25.56 -2.88
C LYS A 423 32.21 24.39 -2.64
N GLU A 424 33.37 24.64 -2.03
CA GLU A 424 34.33 23.60 -1.63
C GLU A 424 33.72 22.65 -0.59
N THR A 425 32.99 23.19 0.40
CA THR A 425 32.24 22.39 1.38
C THR A 425 31.18 21.52 0.70
N SER A 426 30.41 22.03 -0.27
CA SER A 426 29.48 21.20 -1.05
C SER A 426 30.18 20.01 -1.73
N GLN A 427 31.37 20.21 -2.29
CA GLN A 427 32.17 19.12 -2.88
C GLN A 427 32.59 18.09 -1.82
N LYS A 428 33.04 18.55 -0.65
CA LYS A 428 33.38 17.65 0.46
C LYS A 428 32.20 16.86 1.00
N LEU A 429 31.02 17.45 1.10
CA LEU A 429 29.81 16.71 1.50
C LEU A 429 29.49 15.56 0.54
N ILE A 430 29.69 15.76 -0.77
CA ILE A 430 29.51 14.70 -1.78
C ILE A 430 30.54 13.58 -1.59
N GLU A 431 31.81 13.93 -1.40
CA GLU A 431 32.89 12.96 -1.12
C GLU A 431 32.57 12.13 0.13
N LEU A 432 32.14 12.79 1.22
CA LEU A 432 31.79 12.15 2.49
C LEU A 432 30.59 11.20 2.34
N MET A 433 29.52 11.61 1.65
CA MET A 433 28.37 10.74 1.39
C MET A 433 28.79 9.48 0.62
N SER A 434 29.66 9.63 -0.38
CA SER A 434 30.22 8.51 -1.15
C SER A 434 31.11 7.59 -0.31
N GLN A 435 31.97 8.17 0.54
CA GLN A 435 32.89 7.42 1.39
C GLN A 435 32.16 6.61 2.48
N TYR A 436 31.23 7.24 3.20
CA TYR A 436 30.60 6.63 4.39
C TYR A 436 29.29 5.90 4.06
N GLN A 437 28.71 6.11 2.88
CA GLN A 437 27.44 5.50 2.46
C GLN A 437 26.29 5.78 3.44
N LYS A 438 26.27 6.99 4.02
CA LYS A 438 25.20 7.53 4.87
C LYS A 438 24.57 8.73 4.14
N PRO A 439 23.24 8.81 4.00
CA PRO A 439 22.63 9.88 3.23
C PRO A 439 22.79 11.23 3.93
N ILE A 440 23.03 12.25 3.10
CA ILE A 440 22.95 13.67 3.47
C ILE A 440 21.72 14.25 2.78
N ILE A 441 20.87 14.94 3.54
CA ILE A 441 19.81 15.79 3.00
C ILE A 441 20.00 17.21 3.52
N VAL A 442 19.74 18.19 2.66
CA VAL A 442 19.87 19.61 2.98
C VAL A 442 18.51 20.30 2.87
N HIS A 443 18.09 20.91 3.96
CA HIS A 443 17.12 21.99 3.95
C HIS A 443 17.87 23.33 3.93
N SER A 444 17.50 24.23 3.03
CA SER A 444 18.06 25.59 3.00
C SER A 444 16.99 26.60 2.61
N SER A 445 16.93 27.76 3.27
CA SER A 445 16.04 28.86 2.86
C SER A 445 16.31 29.33 1.43
N PHE A 446 17.54 29.13 0.93
CA PHE A 446 17.95 29.40 -0.46
C PHE A 446 17.68 28.21 -1.40
N GLY A 447 16.95 27.19 -0.94
CA GLY A 447 16.76 25.91 -1.61
C GLY A 447 16.13 25.99 -3.01
N GLU A 448 15.36 27.03 -3.32
CA GLU A 448 14.79 27.27 -4.66
C GLU A 448 15.66 28.16 -5.55
N GLU A 449 16.68 28.82 -4.97
CA GLU A 449 17.52 29.74 -5.70
C GLU A 449 18.58 29.03 -6.53
N ALA A 450 19.07 29.73 -7.57
CA ALA A 450 20.12 29.25 -8.46
C ALA A 450 21.53 29.52 -7.89
N VAL A 451 21.74 29.23 -6.60
CA VAL A 451 23.05 29.36 -5.95
C VAL A 451 23.96 28.18 -6.28
N GLU A 452 25.21 28.47 -6.62
CA GLU A 452 26.15 27.46 -7.14
C GLU A 452 26.45 26.35 -6.13
N ALA A 453 26.60 26.67 -4.83
CA ALA A 453 26.86 25.68 -3.79
C ALA A 453 25.75 24.62 -3.68
N LEU A 454 24.46 25.03 -3.72
CA LEU A 454 23.34 24.08 -3.74
C LEU A 454 23.19 23.39 -5.10
N ARG A 455 23.54 24.05 -6.20
CA ARG A 455 23.55 23.44 -7.54
C ARG A 455 24.54 22.28 -7.61
N ILE A 456 25.73 22.42 -7.01
CA ILE A 456 26.73 21.36 -6.89
C ILE A 456 26.12 20.15 -6.16
N LEU A 457 25.43 20.37 -5.03
CA LEU A 457 24.76 19.30 -4.29
C LEU A 457 23.68 18.60 -5.13
N LYS A 458 22.75 19.37 -5.71
CA LYS A 458 21.63 18.86 -6.52
C LYS A 458 22.12 18.03 -7.71
N LYS A 459 23.15 18.49 -8.43
CA LYS A 459 23.74 17.78 -9.58
C LYS A 459 24.43 16.47 -9.18
N ASN A 460 24.86 16.36 -7.93
CA ASN A 460 25.50 15.16 -7.38
C ASN A 460 24.56 14.41 -6.43
N ASN A 461 23.26 14.46 -6.73
CA ASN A 461 22.25 13.57 -6.14
C ASN A 461 21.95 13.79 -4.65
N ILE A 462 22.50 14.83 -4.02
CA ILE A 462 22.08 15.26 -2.68
C ILE A 462 20.74 15.99 -2.79
N PHE A 463 19.75 15.54 -2.02
CA PHE A 463 18.43 16.16 -2.03
C PHE A 463 18.47 17.50 -1.28
N VAL A 464 18.04 18.57 -1.97
CA VAL A 464 17.96 19.93 -1.42
C VAL A 464 16.53 20.44 -1.55
N SER A 465 15.99 20.98 -0.46
CA SER A 465 14.66 21.59 -0.43
C SER A 465 14.62 22.88 0.39
N SER A 466 13.72 23.78 0.01
CA SER A 466 13.33 24.97 0.76
C SER A 466 12.34 24.70 1.90
N SER A 467 11.86 23.47 2.04
CA SER A 467 10.96 23.06 3.13
C SER A 467 11.63 22.01 4.00
N SER A 468 11.80 22.35 5.29
CA SER A 468 12.37 21.45 6.30
C SER A 468 11.53 20.17 6.43
N GLU A 469 10.21 20.31 6.41
CA GLU A 469 9.28 19.17 6.48
C GLU A 469 9.43 18.26 5.25
N ARG A 470 9.48 18.82 4.04
CA ARG A 470 9.69 18.08 2.79
C ARG A 470 11.01 17.32 2.79
N ALA A 471 12.10 17.98 3.18
CA ALA A 471 13.43 17.38 3.27
C ALA A 471 13.43 16.22 4.28
N MET A 472 12.82 16.42 5.45
CA MET A 472 12.74 15.39 6.49
C MET A 472 11.85 14.22 6.08
N GLN A 473 10.73 14.47 5.40
CA GLN A 473 9.86 13.44 4.82
C GLN A 473 10.64 12.54 3.85
N CYS A 474 11.50 13.12 3.02
CA CYS A 474 12.35 12.36 2.09
C CYS A 474 13.36 11.47 2.83
N LEU A 475 14.03 12.00 3.86
CA LEU A 475 14.96 11.23 4.67
C LEU A 475 14.27 10.07 5.40
N ALA A 476 13.13 10.35 6.01
CA ALA A 476 12.32 9.36 6.69
C ALA A 476 11.80 8.28 5.73
N SER A 477 11.41 8.66 4.51
CA SER A 477 10.95 7.71 3.49
C SER A 477 12.02 6.70 3.11
N ILE A 478 13.26 7.15 2.86
CA ILE A 478 14.38 6.24 2.56
C ILE A 478 14.68 5.33 3.75
N THR A 479 14.64 5.88 4.97
CA THR A 479 14.84 5.13 6.21
C THR A 479 13.78 4.04 6.39
N HIS A 480 12.49 4.39 6.26
CA HIS A 480 11.38 3.47 6.38
C HIS A 480 11.43 2.37 5.33
N TYR A 481 11.76 2.70 4.08
CA TYR A 481 11.96 1.70 3.04
C TYR A 481 13.09 0.73 3.41
N SER A 482 14.26 1.24 3.83
CA SER A 482 15.42 0.41 4.20
C SER A 482 15.08 -0.58 5.33
N LEU A 483 14.39 -0.11 6.37
CA LEU A 483 13.96 -0.94 7.49
C LEU A 483 12.92 -1.97 7.05
N ARG A 484 11.90 -1.53 6.30
CA ARG A 484 10.80 -2.40 5.85
C ARG A 484 11.28 -3.48 4.89
N LYS A 485 12.18 -3.13 3.97
CA LYS A 485 12.86 -4.06 3.05
C LYS A 485 13.51 -5.22 3.82
N LYS A 486 14.25 -4.92 4.89
CA LYS A 486 14.92 -5.94 5.73
C LYS A 486 13.93 -6.84 6.46
N GLN A 487 12.82 -6.28 6.97
CA GLN A 487 11.77 -7.05 7.63
C GLN A 487 11.08 -8.00 6.64
N LEU A 488 10.64 -7.48 5.49
CA LEU A 488 9.96 -8.26 4.45
C LEU A 488 10.84 -9.34 3.82
N ALA A 489 12.16 -9.13 3.75
CA ALA A 489 13.11 -10.15 3.30
C ALA A 489 13.15 -11.38 4.23
N LYS A 490 12.88 -11.20 5.52
CA LYS A 490 12.85 -12.27 6.53
C LYS A 490 11.46 -12.89 6.73
N ALA A 491 10.41 -12.16 6.37
CA ALA A 491 9.03 -12.58 6.54
C ALA A 491 8.70 -13.83 5.73
N LYS A 492 8.03 -14.80 6.36
CA LYS A 492 7.59 -16.06 5.75
C LYS A 492 6.09 -16.02 5.57
N LYS A 493 5.62 -16.41 4.37
CA LYS A 493 4.19 -16.65 4.15
C LYS A 493 3.73 -17.74 5.11
N ILE A 494 2.64 -17.49 5.81
CA ILE A 494 1.96 -18.53 6.57
C ILE A 494 1.18 -19.36 5.54
N ILE A 495 1.87 -20.33 4.92
CA ILE A 495 1.23 -21.26 3.99
C ILE A 495 0.39 -22.21 4.82
N ASN A 496 -0.93 -22.10 4.72
CA ASN A 496 -1.80 -23.08 5.36
C ASN A 496 -1.95 -24.33 4.49
N THR A 497 -0.90 -25.16 4.44
CA THR A 497 -0.90 -26.45 3.69
C THR A 497 -1.94 -27.44 4.19
N LYS A 498 -2.52 -27.25 5.39
CA LYS A 498 -3.62 -28.08 5.90
C LYS A 498 -5.00 -27.70 5.32
N MET A 499 -5.11 -26.59 4.59
CA MET A 499 -6.39 -26.08 4.09
C MET A 499 -6.83 -26.76 2.78
N ALA A 500 -5.91 -27.06 1.87
CA ALA A 500 -6.25 -27.66 0.56
C ALA A 500 -6.94 -29.03 0.70
N SER A 501 -6.61 -29.80 1.74
CA SER A 501 -7.18 -31.13 1.99
C SER A 501 -8.41 -31.13 2.90
N LYS A 502 -8.62 -30.11 3.76
CA LYS A 502 -9.79 -29.98 4.64
C LYS A 502 -10.95 -29.22 4.02
N LEU A 503 -10.68 -28.26 3.12
CA LEU A 503 -11.69 -27.51 2.38
C LEU A 503 -12.63 -28.43 1.58
N THR A 504 -12.10 -29.51 0.99
CA THR A 504 -12.90 -30.47 0.19
C THR A 504 -13.84 -31.33 1.04
N ILE A 505 -13.56 -31.49 2.34
CA ILE A 505 -14.32 -32.37 3.25
C ILE A 505 -15.41 -31.58 4.00
N LEU A 506 -15.18 -30.29 4.31
CA LEU A 506 -16.11 -29.45 5.09
C LEU A 506 -17.00 -28.53 4.24
N SER A 507 -16.71 -28.34 2.94
CA SER A 507 -17.60 -27.62 2.00
C SER A 507 -18.94 -28.33 1.75
N GLN A 508 -19.24 -29.41 2.47
CA GLN A 508 -20.50 -30.16 2.42
C GLN A 508 -21.43 -29.85 3.61
N ASP A 509 -21.09 -28.90 4.49
CA ASP A 509 -21.97 -28.48 5.59
C ASP A 509 -23.16 -27.65 5.05
N ARG A 510 -24.10 -28.35 4.39
CA ARG A 510 -25.31 -27.80 3.77
C ARG A 510 -26.21 -27.05 4.77
N GLU A 511 -26.04 -27.30 6.07
CA GLU A 511 -26.73 -26.54 7.11
C GLU A 511 -26.26 -25.10 7.16
N PHE A 512 -24.95 -24.83 7.03
CA PHE A 512 -24.44 -23.46 7.06
C PHE A 512 -24.88 -22.62 5.86
N GLN A 513 -24.91 -23.23 4.67
CA GLN A 513 -25.39 -22.58 3.44
C GLN A 513 -26.85 -22.14 3.49
N ARG A 514 -27.62 -22.65 4.46
CA ARG A 514 -29.03 -22.29 4.68
C ARG A 514 -29.22 -21.25 5.78
N LEU A 515 -28.18 -20.92 6.54
CA LEU A 515 -28.26 -19.96 7.65
C LEU A 515 -28.11 -18.54 7.13
N ASN A 516 -29.20 -17.77 7.20
CA ASN A 516 -29.17 -16.32 7.00
C ASN A 516 -28.90 -15.65 8.35
N ASN A 517 -27.70 -15.09 8.54
CA ASN A 517 -27.26 -14.40 9.77
C ASN A 517 -27.50 -15.23 11.05
N PRO A 518 -26.66 -16.26 11.31
CA PRO A 518 -26.84 -17.18 12.43
C PRO A 518 -26.81 -16.44 13.78
N ASN A 519 -27.61 -16.91 14.73
CA ASN A 519 -27.60 -16.40 16.09
C ASN A 519 -26.31 -16.78 16.84
N GLU A 520 -26.05 -16.12 17.97
CA GLU A 520 -24.83 -16.35 18.78
C GLU A 520 -24.65 -17.82 19.20
N PHE A 521 -25.72 -18.54 19.55
CA PHE A 521 -25.62 -19.96 19.93
C PHE A 521 -25.09 -20.82 18.78
N ILE A 522 -25.65 -20.66 17.58
CA ILE A 522 -25.22 -21.39 16.39
C ILE A 522 -23.76 -21.04 16.05
N ILE A 523 -23.39 -19.76 16.15
CA ILE A 523 -22.00 -19.33 15.91
C ILE A 523 -21.05 -20.04 16.90
N ARG A 524 -21.40 -20.09 18.18
CA ARG A 524 -20.58 -20.74 19.21
C ARG A 524 -20.41 -22.24 18.97
N GLU A 525 -21.49 -22.93 18.57
CA GLU A 525 -21.46 -24.35 18.18
C GLU A 525 -20.54 -24.58 16.96
N LEU A 526 -20.60 -23.70 15.96
CA LEU A 526 -19.73 -23.78 14.78
C LEU A 526 -18.26 -23.60 15.15
N LEU A 527 -17.93 -22.57 15.95
CA LEU A 527 -16.55 -22.36 16.42
C LEU A 527 -16.03 -23.59 17.17
N GLN A 528 -16.86 -24.19 18.03
CA GLN A 528 -16.50 -25.40 18.77
C GLN A 528 -16.26 -26.61 17.84
N ARG A 529 -17.08 -26.82 16.80
CA ARG A 529 -16.87 -27.88 15.79
C ARG A 529 -15.55 -27.72 15.04
N HIS A 530 -15.11 -26.48 14.83
CA HIS A 530 -13.82 -26.14 14.24
C HIS A 530 -12.65 -26.12 15.24
N GLN A 531 -12.87 -26.62 16.46
CA GLN A 531 -11.86 -26.71 17.52
C GLN A 531 -11.32 -25.36 17.98
N ILE A 532 -12.09 -24.28 17.77
CA ILE A 532 -11.80 -22.97 18.35
C ILE A 532 -12.26 -23.00 19.80
N GLU A 533 -11.34 -22.69 20.71
CA GLU A 533 -11.58 -22.73 22.16
C GLU A 533 -12.71 -21.76 22.53
N ILE A 534 -13.79 -22.30 23.11
CA ILE A 534 -14.94 -21.50 23.54
C ILE A 534 -15.51 -22.04 24.86
N SER A 535 -16.00 -21.13 25.70
CA SER A 535 -16.59 -21.49 26.99
C SER A 535 -17.81 -22.40 26.81
N LYS A 536 -18.03 -23.32 27.76
CA LYS A 536 -19.28 -24.07 27.86
C LYS A 536 -20.47 -23.12 27.81
N HIS A 537 -21.43 -23.44 26.96
CA HIS A 537 -22.59 -22.62 26.71
C HIS A 537 -23.82 -23.51 26.50
N TYR A 538 -24.99 -23.02 26.89
CA TYR A 538 -26.26 -23.70 26.70
C TYR A 538 -27.34 -22.69 26.35
N LEU A 539 -28.14 -22.98 25.32
CA LEU A 539 -29.38 -22.26 25.04
C LEU A 539 -30.53 -22.94 25.78
N VAL A 540 -31.29 -22.16 26.55
CA VAL A 540 -32.40 -22.66 27.37
C VAL A 540 -33.65 -21.81 27.17
N ASN A 541 -34.82 -22.43 27.35
CA ASN A 541 -36.12 -21.78 27.17
C ASN A 541 -36.94 -21.70 28.46
N THR A 542 -36.50 -22.37 29.52
CA THR A 542 -37.17 -22.35 30.82
C THR A 542 -36.21 -21.96 31.95
N ILE A 543 -36.78 -21.47 33.04
CA ILE A 543 -36.00 -21.10 34.24
C ILE A 543 -35.33 -22.35 34.84
N GLU A 544 -36.03 -23.48 34.83
CA GLU A 544 -35.58 -24.76 35.38
C GLU A 544 -34.35 -25.26 34.61
N GLU A 545 -34.40 -25.22 33.28
CA GLU A 545 -33.24 -25.52 32.42
C GLU A 545 -32.09 -24.54 32.69
N ALA A 546 -32.36 -23.23 32.81
CA ALA A 546 -31.34 -22.23 33.08
C ALA A 546 -30.59 -22.53 34.39
N VAL A 547 -31.30 -22.90 35.44
CA VAL A 547 -30.73 -23.29 36.73
C VAL A 547 -29.91 -24.58 36.63
N GLU A 548 -30.43 -25.60 35.94
CA GLU A 548 -29.73 -26.88 35.73
C GLU A 548 -28.41 -26.66 34.98
N LYS A 549 -28.45 -25.91 33.86
CA LYS A 549 -27.27 -25.64 33.04
C LYS A 549 -26.27 -24.72 33.73
N ALA A 550 -26.74 -23.75 34.52
CA ALA A 550 -25.86 -22.91 35.33
C ALA A 550 -25.07 -23.73 36.36
N LYS A 551 -25.71 -24.69 37.05
CA LYS A 551 -25.01 -25.62 37.97
C LYS A 551 -23.97 -26.48 37.24
N LYS A 552 -24.29 -26.93 36.02
CA LYS A 552 -23.38 -27.74 35.19
C LYS A 552 -22.15 -26.95 34.70
N ILE A 553 -22.30 -25.65 34.43
CA ILE A 553 -21.18 -24.76 34.08
C ILE A 553 -20.34 -24.45 35.32
N GLY A 554 -20.99 -24.14 36.44
CA GLY A 554 -20.36 -23.61 37.66
C GLY A 554 -20.45 -22.08 37.73
N PHE A 555 -20.64 -21.56 38.94
CA PHE A 555 -20.79 -20.12 39.18
C PHE A 555 -19.45 -19.39 39.30
N PRO A 556 -19.37 -18.08 38.94
CA PRO A 556 -20.45 -17.25 38.41
C PRO A 556 -20.75 -17.49 36.93
N VAL A 557 -22.02 -17.35 36.56
CA VAL A 557 -22.51 -17.46 35.17
C VAL A 557 -23.06 -16.14 34.64
N VAL A 558 -23.30 -16.11 33.33
CA VAL A 558 -23.90 -15.01 32.59
C VAL A 558 -25.16 -15.51 31.88
N CYS A 559 -26.23 -14.73 31.93
CA CYS A 559 -27.42 -14.95 31.11
C CYS A 559 -27.50 -13.89 30.00
N LYS A 560 -27.66 -14.31 28.74
CA LYS A 560 -27.83 -13.42 27.59
C LYS A 560 -29.02 -13.82 26.75
N VAL A 561 -29.89 -12.90 26.37
CA VAL A 561 -30.98 -13.21 25.44
C VAL A 561 -30.43 -13.56 24.05
N VAL A 562 -31.02 -14.54 23.39
CA VAL A 562 -30.76 -14.84 21.97
C VAL A 562 -31.99 -14.46 21.17
N THR A 563 -31.83 -13.47 20.28
CA THR A 563 -32.93 -12.93 19.49
C THR A 563 -32.41 -12.36 18.17
N SER A 564 -33.16 -12.54 17.09
CA SER A 564 -32.77 -12.11 15.74
C SER A 564 -32.80 -10.59 15.49
N PRO A 565 -33.79 -9.80 15.97
CA PRO A 565 -33.90 -8.38 15.63
C PRO A 565 -33.03 -7.41 16.46
N ILE A 566 -32.35 -7.86 17.53
CA ILE A 566 -31.58 -6.97 18.42
C ILE A 566 -30.10 -7.33 18.41
N ILE A 567 -29.26 -6.38 17.99
CA ILE A 567 -27.80 -6.51 17.97
C ILE A 567 -27.20 -6.09 19.33
N HIS A 568 -27.55 -4.89 19.84
CA HIS A 568 -27.06 -4.37 21.12
C HIS A 568 -27.93 -4.83 22.31
N LYS A 569 -27.82 -6.12 22.64
CA LYS A 569 -28.64 -6.79 23.67
C LYS A 569 -28.44 -6.20 25.09
N SER A 570 -27.25 -5.68 25.39
CA SER A 570 -26.94 -5.10 26.70
C SER A 570 -27.76 -3.85 27.00
N ASP A 571 -28.02 -3.00 26.00
CA ASP A 571 -28.65 -1.68 26.15
C ASP A 571 -30.12 -1.78 26.58
N ILE A 572 -30.78 -2.88 26.19
CA ILE A 572 -32.15 -3.18 26.58
C ILE A 572 -32.23 -4.08 27.82
N GLY A 573 -31.11 -4.33 28.49
CA GLY A 573 -31.03 -5.18 29.68
C GLY A 573 -31.14 -6.69 29.39
N GLY A 574 -30.86 -7.11 28.15
CA GLY A 574 -30.86 -8.51 27.72
C GLY A 574 -29.62 -9.31 28.14
N VAL A 575 -28.70 -8.71 28.91
CA VAL A 575 -27.50 -9.37 29.46
C VAL A 575 -27.45 -9.16 30.98
N LYS A 576 -27.21 -10.24 31.73
CA LYS A 576 -27.07 -10.25 33.19
C LYS A 576 -25.77 -10.96 33.59
N LEU A 577 -24.87 -10.21 34.22
CA LEU A 577 -23.52 -10.66 34.60
C LEU A 577 -23.45 -11.01 36.09
N HIS A 578 -22.35 -11.65 36.51
CA HIS A 578 -22.02 -11.91 37.92
C HIS A 578 -23.12 -12.67 38.68
N LEU A 579 -23.73 -13.68 38.06
CA LEU A 579 -24.76 -14.48 38.72
C LEU A 579 -24.07 -15.56 39.55
N HIS A 580 -24.04 -15.38 40.88
CA HIS A 580 -23.29 -16.25 41.80
C HIS A 580 -24.12 -17.39 42.38
N THR A 581 -25.45 -17.31 42.29
CA THR A 581 -26.37 -18.26 42.91
C THR A 581 -27.51 -18.66 41.97
N VAL A 582 -28.16 -19.78 42.29
CA VAL A 582 -29.39 -20.24 41.62
C VAL A 582 -30.47 -19.16 41.60
N GLU A 583 -30.64 -18.46 42.72
CA GLU A 583 -31.64 -17.40 42.85
C GLU A 583 -31.34 -16.21 41.93
N ASN A 584 -30.06 -15.85 41.78
CA ASN A 584 -29.65 -14.82 40.82
C ASN A 584 -29.99 -15.22 39.39
N VAL A 585 -29.81 -16.50 39.01
CA VAL A 585 -30.16 -16.99 37.68
C VAL A 585 -31.66 -16.96 37.44
N ARG A 586 -32.48 -17.40 38.41
CA ARG A 586 -33.95 -17.34 38.29
C ARG A 586 -34.42 -15.90 38.06
N LYS A 587 -33.96 -14.97 38.91
CA LYS A 587 -34.28 -13.54 38.79
C LYS A 587 -33.81 -12.96 37.46
N ALA A 588 -32.58 -13.25 37.05
CA ALA A 588 -32.04 -12.77 35.78
C ALA A 588 -32.84 -13.23 34.56
N PHE A 589 -33.27 -14.50 34.53
CA PHE A 589 -34.07 -15.05 33.44
C PHE A 589 -35.41 -14.33 33.31
N THR A 590 -36.15 -14.16 34.42
CA THR A 590 -37.42 -13.43 34.44
C THR A 590 -37.24 -11.98 33.99
N GLU A 591 -36.26 -11.27 34.55
CA GLU A 591 -36.00 -9.87 34.19
C GLU A 591 -35.62 -9.69 32.70
N ILE A 592 -34.88 -10.64 32.11
CA ILE A 592 -34.52 -10.59 30.69
C ILE A 592 -35.78 -10.70 29.82
N TYR A 593 -36.64 -11.68 30.07
CA TYR A 593 -37.88 -11.84 29.29
C TYR A 593 -38.82 -10.64 29.44
N GLU A 594 -38.96 -10.11 30.67
CA GLU A 594 -39.79 -8.93 30.93
C GLU A 594 -39.27 -7.68 30.23
N ARG A 595 -37.95 -7.43 30.25
CA ARG A 595 -37.37 -6.23 29.63
C ARG A 595 -37.35 -6.33 28.12
N VAL A 596 -36.84 -7.44 27.58
CA VAL A 596 -36.71 -7.63 26.12
C VAL A 596 -38.10 -7.74 25.47
N GLY A 597 -39.08 -8.35 26.16
CA GLY A 597 -40.46 -8.43 25.69
C GLY A 597 -41.16 -7.08 25.50
N LYS A 598 -40.63 -5.98 26.05
CA LYS A 598 -41.12 -4.62 25.79
C LYS A 598 -40.71 -4.08 24.41
N PHE A 599 -39.65 -4.63 23.83
CA PHE A 599 -39.07 -4.17 22.58
C PHE A 599 -39.30 -5.14 21.43
N VAL A 600 -39.47 -6.44 21.73
CA VAL A 600 -39.54 -7.50 20.72
C VAL A 600 -40.58 -8.56 21.09
N SER A 601 -41.39 -8.96 20.11
CA SER A 601 -42.39 -10.02 20.27
C SER A 601 -41.75 -11.34 20.68
N ARG A 602 -42.43 -12.10 21.54
CA ARG A 602 -41.92 -13.35 22.13
C ARG A 602 -41.48 -14.39 21.09
N GLU A 603 -42.12 -14.41 19.91
CA GLU A 603 -41.77 -15.27 18.77
C GLU A 603 -40.36 -15.06 18.21
N TYR A 604 -39.74 -13.91 18.46
CA TYR A 604 -38.36 -13.62 18.05
C TYR A 604 -37.33 -13.88 19.16
N ILE A 605 -37.77 -14.27 20.37
CA ILE A 605 -36.89 -14.67 21.48
C ILE A 605 -36.67 -16.17 21.40
N GLN A 606 -35.48 -16.57 21.00
CA GLN A 606 -35.13 -17.98 20.79
C GLN A 606 -34.69 -18.69 22.07
N GLY A 607 -34.44 -17.94 23.14
CA GLY A 607 -34.06 -18.44 24.45
C GLY A 607 -33.07 -17.51 25.16
N VAL A 608 -32.51 -18.01 26.27
CA VAL A 608 -31.44 -17.37 27.02
C VAL A 608 -30.20 -18.27 26.94
N LEU A 609 -29.09 -17.69 26.51
CA LEU A 609 -27.77 -18.30 26.52
C LEU A 609 -27.16 -18.21 27.92
N ILE A 610 -26.81 -19.35 28.50
CA ILE A 610 -26.09 -19.45 29.77
C ILE A 610 -24.63 -19.78 29.48
N THR A 611 -23.71 -18.91 29.89
CA THR A 611 -22.25 -19.10 29.73
C THR A 611 -21.52 -18.89 31.05
N ALA A 612 -20.30 -19.41 31.17
CA ALA A 612 -19.40 -19.06 32.28
C ALA A 612 -19.07 -17.55 32.26
N MET A 613 -18.89 -16.94 33.43
CA MET A 613 -18.34 -15.59 33.52
C MET A 613 -16.85 -15.61 33.15
N ALA A 614 -16.45 -14.74 32.22
CA ALA A 614 -15.06 -14.61 31.82
C ALA A 614 -14.20 -14.08 32.99
N PRO A 615 -12.97 -14.60 33.18
CA PRO A 615 -12.00 -14.00 34.08
C PRO A 615 -11.66 -12.56 33.68
N LYS A 616 -11.19 -11.75 34.63
CA LYS A 616 -10.66 -10.41 34.32
C LYS A 616 -9.46 -10.53 33.38
N GLY A 617 -9.39 -9.62 32.41
CA GLY A 617 -8.35 -9.60 31.39
C GLY A 617 -8.48 -8.37 30.49
N ILE A 618 -7.71 -8.36 29.41
CA ILE A 618 -7.75 -7.29 28.40
C ILE A 618 -8.86 -7.60 27.41
N GLU A 619 -9.85 -6.71 27.32
CA GLU A 619 -10.92 -6.81 26.32
C GLU A 619 -10.38 -6.41 24.94
N CYS A 620 -10.48 -7.32 23.98
CA CYS A 620 -10.03 -7.16 22.61
C CYS A 620 -11.16 -7.43 21.63
N ILE A 621 -11.01 -6.95 20.40
CA ILE A 621 -11.87 -7.30 19.27
C ILE A 621 -11.04 -8.04 18.23
N ILE A 622 -11.61 -9.09 17.64
CA ILE A 622 -11.10 -9.73 16.42
C ILE A 622 -12.22 -9.69 15.39
N GLY A 623 -11.99 -8.96 14.30
CA GLY A 623 -12.94 -8.84 13.19
C GLY A 623 -12.36 -9.42 11.91
N LEU A 624 -13.17 -10.07 11.08
CA LEU A 624 -12.83 -10.49 9.73
C LEU A 624 -13.91 -10.04 8.77
N LYS A 625 -13.53 -9.47 7.63
CA LYS A 625 -14.48 -9.09 6.59
C LYS A 625 -13.94 -9.30 5.20
N ARG A 626 -14.86 -9.42 4.23
CA ARG A 626 -14.55 -9.38 2.80
C ARG A 626 -14.69 -7.96 2.29
N ASP A 627 -13.57 -7.25 2.20
CA ASP A 627 -13.47 -5.95 1.58
C ASP A 627 -13.58 -6.04 0.05
N PRO A 628 -14.38 -5.19 -0.63
CA PRO A 628 -14.53 -5.22 -2.07
C PRO A 628 -13.23 -4.98 -2.86
N GLN A 629 -12.26 -4.27 -2.29
CA GLN A 629 -11.03 -3.88 -2.97
C GLN A 629 -9.87 -4.83 -2.66
N PHE A 630 -9.68 -5.17 -1.38
CA PHE A 630 -8.55 -5.96 -0.89
C PHE A 630 -8.89 -7.42 -0.56
N GLY A 631 -10.15 -7.85 -0.74
CA GLY A 631 -10.55 -9.21 -0.40
C GLY A 631 -10.64 -9.42 1.10
N GLN A 632 -10.07 -10.50 1.63
CA GLN A 632 -10.17 -10.80 3.05
C GLN A 632 -9.23 -9.92 3.88
N VAL A 633 -9.79 -9.33 4.94
CA VAL A 633 -9.01 -8.56 5.92
C VAL A 633 -9.33 -9.03 7.33
N VAL A 634 -8.34 -8.96 8.20
CA VAL A 634 -8.46 -9.22 9.63
C VAL A 634 -8.13 -7.96 10.41
N LEU A 635 -8.90 -7.69 11.46
CA LEU A 635 -8.74 -6.60 12.39
C LEU A 635 -8.50 -7.17 13.78
N PHE A 636 -7.55 -6.58 14.50
CA PHE A 636 -7.33 -6.82 15.93
C PHE A 636 -7.18 -5.49 16.65
N GLY A 637 -7.72 -5.37 17.85
CA GLY A 637 -7.57 -4.15 18.64
C GLY A 637 -8.22 -4.24 20.01
N LEU A 638 -8.26 -3.11 20.73
CA LEU A 638 -9.02 -3.03 21.98
C LEU A 638 -10.51 -3.18 21.73
N GLY A 639 -11.13 -4.04 22.52
CA GLY A 639 -12.53 -4.45 22.43
C GLY A 639 -13.44 -3.72 23.42
N GLY A 640 -14.67 -4.20 23.52
CA GLY A 640 -15.68 -3.70 24.44
C GLY A 640 -16.35 -2.41 23.95
N ILE A 641 -16.93 -1.66 24.89
CA ILE A 641 -17.71 -0.45 24.60
C ILE A 641 -16.87 0.73 24.10
N TYR A 642 -15.54 0.66 24.22
CA TYR A 642 -14.64 1.77 23.89
C TYR A 642 -14.03 1.69 22.49
N VAL A 643 -14.30 0.63 21.72
CA VAL A 643 -13.74 0.43 20.36
C VAL A 643 -14.02 1.63 19.46
N GLU A 644 -15.26 2.13 19.45
CA GLU A 644 -15.71 3.22 18.59
C GLU A 644 -15.07 4.57 18.96
N VAL A 645 -14.64 4.73 20.21
CA VAL A 645 -14.10 5.97 20.78
C VAL A 645 -12.59 6.00 20.68
N ILE A 646 -11.91 4.92 21.08
CA ILE A 646 -10.43 4.87 21.17
C ILE A 646 -9.80 4.55 19.81
N LYS A 647 -10.48 3.74 18.97
CA LYS A 647 -10.03 3.34 17.62
C LYS A 647 -8.58 2.82 17.57
N ASP A 648 -8.12 2.16 18.64
CA ASP A 648 -6.81 1.51 18.68
C ASP A 648 -6.92 0.10 18.09
N VAL A 649 -6.84 0.05 16.76
CA VAL A 649 -6.99 -1.18 15.95
C VAL A 649 -5.85 -1.27 14.95
N SER A 650 -5.42 -2.48 14.65
CA SER A 650 -4.55 -2.83 13.53
C SER A 650 -5.31 -3.74 12.56
N ILE A 651 -5.04 -3.57 11.27
CA ILE A 651 -5.67 -4.32 10.18
C ILE A 651 -4.58 -4.96 9.33
N LYS A 652 -4.82 -6.19 8.86
CA LYS A 652 -3.98 -6.86 7.85
C LYS A 652 -4.84 -7.45 6.75
N VAL A 653 -4.33 -7.38 5.52
CA VAL A 653 -4.90 -8.02 4.33
C VAL A 653 -4.28 -9.42 4.18
N LEU A 654 -5.12 -10.40 3.85
CA LEU A 654 -4.69 -11.78 3.64
C LEU A 654 -4.08 -11.96 2.24
N PRO A 655 -3.15 -12.92 2.05
CA PRO A 655 -2.61 -13.85 3.03
C PRO A 655 -1.58 -13.20 3.98
N LEU A 656 -1.58 -13.66 5.24
CA LEU A 656 -0.67 -13.19 6.28
C LEU A 656 0.72 -13.82 6.17
N THR A 657 1.72 -13.06 6.60
CA THR A 657 3.05 -13.54 6.98
C THR A 657 3.19 -13.65 8.50
N ASP A 658 4.24 -14.31 8.96
CA ASP A 658 4.63 -14.30 10.38
C ASP A 658 4.86 -12.88 10.91
N LEU A 659 5.47 -12.01 10.09
CA LEU A 659 5.62 -10.59 10.37
C LEU A 659 4.27 -9.89 10.53
N ASP A 660 3.32 -10.13 9.62
CA ASP A 660 1.99 -9.50 9.69
C ASP A 660 1.25 -9.87 10.98
N LEU A 661 1.41 -11.12 11.42
CA LEU A 661 0.78 -11.66 12.63
C LEU A 661 1.42 -11.13 13.93
N GLU A 662 2.71 -10.81 13.91
CA GLU A 662 3.35 -10.07 15.00
C GLU A 662 2.86 -8.61 15.01
N GLU A 663 2.91 -7.96 13.85
CA GLU A 663 2.61 -6.53 13.72
C GLU A 663 1.16 -6.18 14.03
N ILE A 664 0.21 -7.07 13.74
CA ILE A 664 -1.19 -6.81 14.06
C ILE A 664 -1.40 -6.61 15.57
N ILE A 665 -0.51 -7.14 16.41
CA ILE A 665 -0.54 -7.01 17.87
C ILE A 665 0.36 -5.85 18.32
N THR A 666 1.60 -5.76 17.82
CA THR A 666 2.59 -4.77 18.29
C THR A 666 2.32 -3.35 17.83
N GLU A 667 1.50 -3.18 16.78
CA GLU A 667 1.13 -1.84 16.26
C GLU A 667 0.09 -1.12 17.10
N LEU A 668 -0.57 -1.82 18.04
CA LEU A 668 -1.52 -1.20 18.95
C LEU A 668 -0.80 -0.20 19.84
N LYS A 669 -1.38 1.00 20.00
CA LYS A 669 -0.86 2.00 20.94
C LYS A 669 -0.84 1.45 22.36
N CYS A 670 -1.81 0.60 22.69
CA CYS A 670 -1.92 -0.08 23.96
C CYS A 670 -1.13 -1.40 24.07
N TYR A 671 -0.27 -1.75 23.09
CA TYR A 671 0.58 -2.94 23.17
C TYR A 671 1.31 -3.13 24.52
N PRO A 672 1.80 -2.05 25.20
CA PRO A 672 2.39 -2.20 26.54
C PRO A 672 1.48 -2.87 27.58
N LEU A 673 0.15 -2.81 27.44
CA LEU A 673 -0.78 -3.54 28.32
C LEU A 673 -0.62 -5.05 28.20
N PHE A 674 -0.32 -5.54 27.01
CA PHE A 674 -0.15 -6.96 26.73
C PHE A 674 1.17 -7.50 27.32
N THR A 675 2.16 -6.63 27.51
CA THR A 675 3.47 -6.97 28.12
C THR A 675 3.48 -6.86 29.65
N GLY A 676 2.37 -6.41 30.26
CA GLY A 676 2.24 -6.23 31.71
C GLY A 676 2.58 -4.81 32.17
N ILE A 677 1.70 -4.20 32.97
CA ILE A 677 1.90 -2.88 33.58
C ILE A 677 1.55 -2.90 35.07
N ARG A 678 2.33 -2.19 35.89
CA ARG A 678 2.03 -1.92 37.32
C ARG A 678 1.61 -3.18 38.12
N GLY A 679 2.39 -4.26 38.00
CA GLY A 679 2.14 -5.52 38.72
C GLY A 679 1.12 -6.45 38.06
N GLN A 680 0.54 -6.07 36.91
CA GLN A 680 -0.23 -7.00 36.07
C GLN A 680 0.72 -7.90 35.26
N GLU A 681 0.43 -9.20 35.22
CA GLU A 681 1.18 -10.16 34.42
C GLU A 681 0.88 -9.98 32.92
N SER A 682 1.86 -10.30 32.06
CA SER A 682 1.71 -10.29 30.60
C SER A 682 0.68 -11.31 30.12
N VAL A 683 -0.07 -10.99 29.07
CA VAL A 683 -0.95 -11.97 28.40
C VAL A 683 -0.15 -12.87 27.45
N ASN A 684 -0.66 -14.07 27.19
CA ASN A 684 -0.01 -15.02 26.29
C ASN A 684 -0.23 -14.61 24.82
N ILE A 685 0.75 -13.90 24.25
CA ILE A 685 0.75 -13.43 22.86
C ILE A 685 0.56 -14.58 21.86
N GLU A 686 1.15 -15.74 22.11
CA GLU A 686 1.03 -16.90 21.21
C GLU A 686 -0.41 -17.44 21.15
N LYS A 687 -1.18 -17.33 22.24
CA LYS A 687 -2.61 -17.65 22.21
C LYS A 687 -3.43 -16.64 21.39
N ILE A 688 -3.04 -15.36 21.37
CA ILE A 688 -3.68 -14.34 20.51
C ILE A 688 -3.42 -14.70 19.04
N LYS A 689 -2.16 -14.92 18.68
CA LYS A 689 -1.75 -15.28 17.32
C LYS A 689 -2.45 -16.54 16.83
N LYS A 690 -2.51 -17.58 17.66
CA LYS A 690 -3.22 -18.83 17.35
C LYS A 690 -4.70 -18.59 17.09
N LEU A 691 -5.40 -17.85 17.96
CA LEU A 691 -6.82 -17.56 17.78
C LEU A 691 -7.07 -16.78 16.48
N ILE A 692 -6.26 -15.76 16.18
CA ILE A 692 -6.36 -15.00 14.92
C ILE A 692 -6.23 -15.95 13.71
N LEU A 693 -5.25 -16.84 13.71
CA LEU A 693 -5.06 -17.81 12.63
C LEU A 693 -6.21 -18.81 12.52
N ASP A 694 -6.70 -19.33 13.64
CA ASP A 694 -7.83 -20.26 13.65
C ASP A 694 -9.10 -19.60 13.09
N LEU A 695 -9.34 -18.33 13.41
CA LEU A 695 -10.45 -17.54 12.88
C LEU A 695 -10.29 -17.19 11.40
N VAL A 696 -9.08 -16.83 10.97
CA VAL A 696 -8.76 -16.65 9.54
C VAL A 696 -9.10 -17.92 8.76
N ASN A 697 -8.71 -19.08 9.29
CA ASN A 697 -8.97 -20.36 8.63
C ASN A 697 -10.46 -20.67 8.57
N PHE A 698 -11.17 -20.49 9.68
CA PHE A 698 -12.62 -20.62 9.73
C PHE A 698 -13.29 -19.72 8.68
N PHE A 699 -12.91 -18.44 8.62
CA PHE A 699 -13.46 -17.47 7.68
C PHE A 699 -13.17 -17.82 6.21
N LEU A 700 -12.03 -18.44 5.90
CA LEU A 700 -11.71 -18.87 4.54
C LEU A 700 -12.46 -20.15 4.13
N ILE A 701 -12.86 -21.00 5.09
CA ILE A 701 -13.67 -22.20 4.82
C ILE A 701 -15.09 -21.84 4.37
N TYR A 702 -15.65 -20.74 4.86
CA TYR A 702 -17.03 -20.32 4.59
C TYR A 702 -17.07 -19.05 3.71
N PRO A 703 -17.08 -19.19 2.36
CA PRO A 703 -17.18 -18.05 1.45
C PRO A 703 -18.47 -17.22 1.64
N GLU A 704 -19.53 -17.83 2.17
CA GLU A 704 -20.83 -17.22 2.44
C GLU A 704 -20.77 -16.18 3.56
N ILE A 705 -19.76 -16.25 4.44
CA ILE A 705 -19.53 -15.24 5.47
C ILE A 705 -18.98 -13.97 4.80
N LYS A 706 -19.72 -12.88 4.97
CA LYS A 706 -19.32 -11.53 4.58
C LYS A 706 -18.47 -10.86 5.65
N GLU A 707 -18.87 -10.99 6.91
CA GLU A 707 -18.23 -10.37 8.08
C GLU A 707 -18.40 -11.25 9.32
N MET A 708 -17.40 -11.23 10.20
CA MET A 708 -17.39 -11.95 11.47
C MET A 708 -16.69 -11.09 12.53
N ASP A 709 -17.34 -10.87 13.66
CA ASP A 709 -16.79 -10.11 14.78
C ASP A 709 -16.87 -10.90 16.08
N LEU A 710 -15.74 -10.99 16.78
CA LEU A 710 -15.68 -11.41 18.17
C LEU A 710 -15.40 -10.19 19.04
N ASN A 711 -16.43 -9.68 19.72
CA ASN A 711 -16.32 -8.47 20.53
C ASN A 711 -17.19 -8.50 21.81
N PRO A 712 -16.62 -8.67 23.02
CA PRO A 712 -15.19 -8.79 23.29
C PRO A 712 -14.67 -10.23 23.24
N VAL A 713 -13.37 -10.36 22.98
CA VAL A 713 -12.52 -11.49 23.38
C VAL A 713 -11.68 -11.03 24.56
N ILE A 714 -11.78 -11.69 25.71
CA ILE A 714 -11.03 -11.30 26.91
C ILE A 714 -9.78 -12.16 27.03
N PHE A 715 -8.61 -11.55 26.90
CA PHE A 715 -7.33 -12.23 27.12
C PHE A 715 -6.90 -12.12 28.58
N HIS A 716 -6.75 -13.26 29.24
CA HIS A 716 -6.47 -13.39 30.67
C HIS A 716 -5.35 -14.42 30.91
N LYS A 717 -4.88 -14.55 32.15
CA LYS A 717 -3.74 -15.42 32.54
C LYS A 717 -3.79 -16.82 31.93
N ASN A 718 -4.96 -17.47 31.97
CA ASN A 718 -5.12 -18.85 31.52
C ASN A 718 -5.37 -19.00 30.00
N GLY A 719 -5.51 -17.89 29.25
CA GLY A 719 -5.82 -17.92 27.83
C GLY A 719 -6.77 -16.81 27.41
N PHE A 720 -7.86 -17.17 26.74
CA PHE A 720 -8.87 -16.21 26.32
C PHE A 720 -10.27 -16.74 26.52
N THR A 721 -11.23 -15.84 26.61
CA THR A 721 -12.66 -16.17 26.58
C THR A 721 -13.34 -15.34 25.50
N ILE A 722 -13.97 -16.02 24.53
CA ILE A 722 -14.85 -15.38 23.55
C ILE A 722 -16.18 -15.06 24.23
N VAL A 723 -16.43 -13.78 24.49
CA VAL A 723 -17.62 -13.33 25.24
C VAL A 723 -18.80 -13.15 24.31
N ASP A 724 -18.59 -12.60 23.12
CA ASP A 724 -19.64 -12.42 22.12
C ASP A 724 -19.09 -12.73 20.73
N ALA A 725 -19.97 -13.18 19.83
CA ALA A 725 -19.63 -13.58 18.49
C ALA A 725 -20.78 -13.26 17.53
N ARG A 726 -20.46 -12.62 16.41
CA ARG A 726 -21.39 -12.24 15.36
C ARG A 726 -20.86 -12.67 14.00
N ILE A 727 -21.76 -13.15 13.15
CA ILE A 727 -21.49 -13.48 11.75
C ILE A 727 -22.59 -12.82 10.90
N LEU A 728 -22.17 -12.19 9.81
CA LEU A 728 -23.02 -11.66 8.75
C LEU A 728 -22.73 -12.45 7.46
N THR A 729 -23.78 -12.96 6.82
CA THR A 729 -23.71 -13.66 5.53
C THR A 729 -24.13 -12.73 4.37
N PHE A 730 -23.82 -13.10 3.12
CA PHE A 730 -24.21 -12.32 1.92
C PHE A 730 -25.71 -12.27 1.66
#